data_AF-A0A3R7W852-F1
#
_entry.id   AF-A0A3R7W852-F1
#
_cell.length_a   1.000
_cell.length_b   1.000
_cell.length_c   1.000
_cell.angle_alpha   90.00
_cell.angle_beta   90.00
_cell.angle_gamma   90.00
#
_symmetry.space_group_name_H-M   'P 1'
#
loop_
_entity.id
_entity.type
_entity.pdbx_description
1 polymer ?
#
loop_
_entity_poly.entity_id
_entity_poly.type
_entity_poly.pdbx_seq_one_letter_code
_entity_poly.pdbx_strand_id
1 'polypeptide(L)'
;MVNTSKTRTDRKRKAGHVNFQAGEIAFIEDEMAALAAEYGLEVDGDVATHVQQRKQKKKIRRHRVPSGSKSISTVSEHETSGNFKSSATFVKLLDVRPNENAHDDHEDEHKIVLKRLVAVLPDTCALRACGVPGCSCVNGSRSLGLRQHDHELTNINTIDVIENAQCLKCQHRVLQHSVVLREDVDPIAAVPSGGQRLLQMLFQLIRLGRIGASIFKSRVWIQSAVERLDIVLVHLKRLYATGGTQNGQTSASELRQERQLLSELQIQLRKAEQALRTASRDGLPILLACICDRMYFQTYYSALVLYGRACGAVPAPEVYLKDLDQFTPDSTLQLEKFLNREMLGSDVPSRLIQSLALPVASSSLPDELARERLRAAQQETDNPLLAIYHSRLREGVRLFYEEGVGMDGEMDAAVVVPKGSDLATSKKVKGNKKPQKKHYRRERNSGSRTGGDAKEALSSALVEMPSYPLLSEWRNNCRDWCCHLYAYATPTKEALDVMAKYTPIVEVGAGTGYWSSLLLRADVDVAAYDKAPPNAEGAEGNAYHGRVPPFCSVACGGPEVLSQKNMAKHTLFLCYPPPGDAMAVRSVQLFQGDVILHVGEWQGDTGDSRFESELQRRFELEKDIMLPNWGNSAYGLTVWRRKSKDIEPIAWRAMSCFHCDKTLQDAAAAGEPLRRCVVCKTNVYCSSTCAQQDAVGHAAEHASRLVFLKDPTSSTAYDRMFESSTFYRELREPNLDNTVMAVKSNWNALVKSETAVQSNEKNTTEESADEDSEEEEEDSHDKTQAAKITTKTAFAFNFGA
;
A
#
# COMPACT_ATOMS: atom_id res chain seq x y z
N MET A 1 42.68 -6.89 72.81
CA MET A 1 42.43 -8.26 72.31
C MET A 1 41.39 -8.17 71.21
N VAL A 2 41.72 -8.70 70.03
CA VAL A 2 40.85 -9.10 68.90
C VAL A 2 39.72 -8.13 68.45
N ASN A 3 39.73 -7.88 67.14
CA ASN A 3 38.71 -7.26 66.29
C ASN A 3 38.47 -5.75 66.40
N THR A 4 39.00 -5.02 65.42
CA THR A 4 38.28 -3.91 64.77
C THR A 4 38.78 -3.69 63.33
N SER A 5 37.83 -3.83 62.40
CA SER A 5 37.63 -3.04 61.17
C SER A 5 38.84 -2.46 60.43
N LYS A 6 39.03 -2.91 59.19
CA LYS A 6 39.29 -1.99 58.06
C LYS A 6 38.71 -2.58 56.78
N THR A 7 37.66 -1.92 56.32
CA THR A 7 37.01 -2.04 55.03
C THR A 7 38.04 -2.00 53.90
N ARG A 8 38.18 -3.09 53.15
CA ARG A 8 38.94 -3.12 51.90
C ARG A 8 37.96 -2.93 50.76
N THR A 9 38.04 -1.75 50.16
CA THR A 9 37.32 -1.33 48.97
C THR A 9 37.65 -2.26 47.81
N ASP A 10 36.65 -3.02 47.34
CA ASP A 10 36.76 -3.73 46.08
C ASP A 10 36.82 -2.73 44.93
N ARG A 11 38.00 -2.70 44.31
CA ARG A 11 38.29 -1.98 43.08
C ARG A 11 37.34 -2.49 42.00
N LYS A 12 36.26 -1.74 41.74
CA LYS A 12 35.59 -1.75 40.43
C LYS A 12 36.65 -1.57 39.36
N ARG A 13 36.93 -2.62 38.60
CA ARG A 13 37.72 -2.55 37.38
C ARG A 13 37.06 -1.51 36.48
N LYS A 14 37.70 -0.34 36.34
CA LYS A 14 37.46 0.58 35.23
C LYS A 14 37.91 -0.14 33.96
N ALA A 15 37.00 -0.91 33.36
CA ALA A 15 37.14 -1.32 31.97
C ALA A 15 37.00 -0.06 31.08
N GLY A 16 37.70 -0.09 29.95
CA GLY A 16 38.07 1.07 29.15
C GLY A 16 36.95 2.06 28.88
N HIS A 17 37.31 3.33 28.98
CA HIS A 17 36.54 4.47 28.50
C HIS A 17 36.46 4.37 26.97
N VAL A 18 35.47 3.63 26.46
CA VAL A 18 34.99 3.81 25.09
C VAL A 18 33.97 4.94 25.22
N ASN A 19 34.22 6.07 24.55
CA ASN A 19 33.43 7.31 24.65
C ASN A 19 32.01 7.18 24.05
N PHE A 20 31.23 6.20 24.48
CA PHE A 20 29.84 6.05 24.09
C PHE A 20 28.92 6.80 25.06
N GLN A 21 28.00 7.58 24.52
CA GLN A 21 26.93 8.20 25.29
C GLN A 21 25.98 7.12 25.83
N ALA A 22 25.26 7.41 26.92
CA ALA A 22 24.31 6.46 27.52
C ALA A 22 23.26 5.93 26.51
N GLY A 23 22.87 6.76 25.54
CA GLY A 23 21.98 6.35 24.45
C GLY A 23 22.64 5.37 23.45
N GLU A 24 23.93 5.54 23.16
CA GLU A 24 24.68 4.63 22.28
C GLU A 24 24.91 3.27 22.94
N ILE A 25 25.16 3.25 24.25
CA ILE A 25 25.29 2.00 25.03
C ILE A 25 23.96 1.25 25.03
N ALA A 26 22.84 1.94 25.31
CA ALA A 26 21.52 1.32 25.30
C ALA A 26 21.16 0.73 23.92
N PHE A 27 21.51 1.43 22.84
CA PHE A 27 21.33 0.94 21.48
C PHE A 27 22.14 -0.33 21.21
N ILE A 28 23.43 -0.36 21.59
CA ILE A 28 24.30 -1.53 21.41
C ILE A 28 23.79 -2.73 22.21
N GLU A 29 23.39 -2.53 23.47
CA GLU A 29 22.81 -3.57 24.32
C GLU A 29 21.53 -4.16 23.72
N ASP A 30 20.63 -3.28 23.24
CA ASP A 30 19.40 -3.71 22.59
C ASP A 30 19.71 -4.52 21.32
N GLU A 31 20.65 -4.07 20.48
CA GLU A 31 21.10 -4.78 19.27
C GLU A 31 21.69 -6.16 19.58
N MET A 32 22.61 -6.25 20.55
CA MET A 32 23.21 -7.52 20.98
C MET A 32 22.15 -8.51 21.46
N ALA A 33 21.22 -8.06 22.29
CA ALA A 33 20.21 -8.94 22.88
C ALA A 33 19.28 -9.56 21.83
N ALA A 34 18.99 -8.85 20.75
CA ALA A 34 18.13 -9.39 19.71
C ALA A 34 18.86 -10.20 18.64
N LEU A 35 20.12 -9.89 18.32
CA LEU A 35 20.94 -10.81 17.53
C LEU A 35 21.08 -12.15 18.24
N ALA A 36 21.29 -12.12 19.56
CA ALA A 36 21.31 -13.32 20.38
C ALA A 36 19.96 -14.04 20.36
N ALA A 37 18.83 -13.33 20.50
CA ALA A 37 17.50 -13.95 20.38
C ALA A 37 17.25 -14.59 19.01
N GLU A 38 17.65 -13.92 17.92
CA GLU A 38 17.53 -14.42 16.53
C GLU A 38 18.32 -15.72 16.34
N TYR A 39 19.56 -15.76 16.81
CA TYR A 39 20.43 -16.92 16.69
C TYR A 39 20.26 -17.96 17.82
N GLY A 40 19.43 -17.68 18.83
CA GLY A 40 19.25 -18.50 20.04
C GLY A 40 20.51 -18.61 20.89
N LEU A 41 21.26 -17.53 20.97
CA LEU A 41 22.43 -17.37 21.82
C LEU A 41 22.02 -16.74 23.16
N GLU A 42 22.77 -17.06 24.21
CA GLU A 42 22.57 -16.44 25.52
C GLU A 42 23.19 -15.03 25.56
N VAL A 43 22.53 -14.11 26.25
CA VAL A 43 22.98 -12.73 26.47
C VAL A 43 23.50 -12.61 27.91
N ASP A 44 24.51 -11.79 28.12
CA ASP A 44 24.99 -11.44 29.47
C ASP A 44 23.85 -10.92 30.36
N GLY A 45 23.86 -11.32 31.64
CA GLY A 45 22.76 -11.06 32.58
C GLY A 45 22.49 -9.58 32.85
N ASP A 46 23.54 -8.74 32.85
CA ASP A 46 23.38 -7.30 33.07
C ASP A 46 22.72 -6.64 31.84
N VAL A 47 23.16 -7.02 30.64
CA VAL A 47 22.59 -6.57 29.37
C VAL A 47 21.13 -7.00 29.26
N ALA A 48 20.81 -8.26 29.55
CA ALA A 48 19.44 -8.78 29.53
C ALA A 48 18.51 -7.99 30.46
N THR A 49 18.98 -7.67 31.68
CA THR A 49 18.22 -6.91 32.67
C THR A 49 17.93 -5.48 32.18
N HIS A 50 18.93 -4.79 31.65
CA HIS A 50 18.78 -3.43 31.12
C HIS A 50 17.77 -3.38 29.97
N VAL A 51 17.86 -4.32 29.03
CA VAL A 51 16.94 -4.43 27.87
C VAL A 51 15.50 -4.70 28.34
N GLN A 52 15.31 -5.60 29.31
CA GLN A 52 13.98 -5.95 29.81
C GLN A 52 13.29 -4.77 30.52
N GLN A 53 14.03 -4.01 31.32
CA GLN A 53 13.51 -2.79 31.96
C GLN A 53 13.06 -1.75 30.92
N ARG A 54 13.82 -1.58 29.82
CA ARG A 54 13.44 -0.68 28.72
C ARG A 54 12.17 -1.17 27.99
N LYS A 55 12.08 -2.46 27.68
CA LYS A 55 10.90 -3.06 27.03
C LYS A 55 9.62 -2.90 27.87
N GLN A 56 9.69 -3.08 29.18
CA GLN A 56 8.53 -2.88 30.07
C GLN A 56 8.04 -1.43 30.08
N LYS A 57 8.95 -0.44 30.12
CA LYS A 57 8.59 0.98 30.01
C LYS A 57 7.88 1.30 28.69
N LYS A 58 8.34 0.71 27.57
CA LYS A 58 7.68 0.86 26.25
C LYS A 58 6.26 0.27 26.25
N LYS A 59 6.07 -0.93 26.80
CA LYS A 59 4.74 -1.57 26.91
C LYS A 59 3.75 -0.74 27.74
N ILE A 60 4.18 -0.23 28.90
CA ILE A 60 3.34 0.62 29.76
C ILE A 60 2.88 1.88 29.01
N ARG A 61 3.76 2.49 28.21
CA ARG A 61 3.42 3.66 27.38
C ARG A 61 2.35 3.34 26.33
N ARG A 62 2.38 2.14 25.73
CA ARG A 62 1.32 1.69 24.80
C ARG A 62 -0.05 1.62 25.49
N HIS A 63 -0.10 1.18 26.76
CA HIS A 63 -1.36 0.94 27.52
C HIS A 63 -2.09 2.18 28.04
N ARG A 64 -1.50 3.38 27.96
CA ARG A 64 -2.17 4.63 28.37
C ARG A 64 -2.70 5.39 27.14
N VAL A 65 -3.83 4.96 26.58
CA VAL A 65 -4.72 5.88 25.85
C VAL A 65 -5.56 6.60 26.90
N PRO A 66 -5.81 7.92 26.81
CA PRO A 66 -6.55 8.64 27.85
C PRO A 66 -8.01 8.16 27.89
N SER A 67 -8.39 7.45 28.95
CA SER A 67 -9.79 7.42 29.35
C SER A 67 -10.17 8.84 29.76
N GLY A 68 -11.18 9.42 29.13
CA GLY A 68 -11.69 10.75 29.46
C GLY A 68 -11.79 10.94 30.97
N SER A 69 -11.22 12.04 31.47
CA SER A 69 -11.16 12.35 32.89
C SER A 69 -12.57 12.48 33.47
N LYS A 70 -13.06 11.41 34.10
CA LYS A 70 -14.02 11.50 35.21
C LYS A 70 -13.42 10.75 36.39
N SER A 71 -13.22 11.50 37.46
CA SER A 71 -12.82 11.01 38.78
C SER A 71 -13.64 9.78 39.18
N ILE A 72 -13.01 8.61 39.25
CA ILE A 72 -13.55 7.46 39.97
C ILE A 72 -12.59 7.18 41.12
N SER A 73 -13.12 7.45 42.30
CA SER A 73 -12.56 7.12 43.60
C SER A 73 -12.12 5.66 43.68
N THR A 74 -10.93 5.48 44.25
CA THR A 74 -10.37 4.20 44.69
C THR A 74 -11.37 3.41 45.52
N VAL A 75 -11.77 2.22 45.06
CA VAL A 75 -12.36 1.19 45.91
C VAL A 75 -11.63 -0.11 45.63
N SER A 76 -11.13 -0.71 46.72
CA SER A 76 -10.35 -1.93 46.77
C SER A 76 -11.12 -3.14 46.25
N GLU A 77 -10.37 -4.07 45.67
CA GLU A 77 -10.78 -5.45 45.40
C GLU A 77 -11.39 -6.08 46.66
N HIS A 78 -12.69 -6.34 46.62
CA HIS A 78 -13.29 -7.41 47.41
C HIS A 78 -14.40 -8.06 46.59
N GLU A 79 -14.26 -9.36 46.44
CA GLU A 79 -15.20 -10.30 45.84
C GLU A 79 -16.62 -10.08 46.35
N THR A 80 -17.58 -9.92 45.46
CA THR A 80 -18.94 -10.43 45.68
C THR A 80 -19.66 -10.63 44.34
N SER A 81 -20.16 -11.85 44.18
CA SER A 81 -21.09 -12.30 43.15
C SER A 81 -22.28 -11.34 43.01
N GLY A 82 -22.40 -10.66 41.86
CA GLY A 82 -23.51 -9.79 41.52
C GLY A 82 -23.67 -9.69 40.02
N ASN A 83 -24.77 -10.25 39.52
CA ASN A 83 -25.16 -10.35 38.11
C ASN A 83 -25.39 -8.95 37.52
N PHE A 84 -24.37 -8.34 36.90
CA PHE A 84 -24.51 -7.15 36.05
C PHE A 84 -24.09 -7.49 34.63
N LYS A 85 -25.09 -7.76 33.77
CA LYS A 85 -24.92 -7.82 32.32
C LYS A 85 -24.72 -6.40 31.78
N SER A 86 -23.49 -5.93 31.70
CA SER A 86 -23.15 -4.89 30.71
C SER A 86 -22.68 -5.62 29.45
N SER A 87 -23.52 -5.63 28.42
CA SER A 87 -23.19 -6.19 27.11
C SER A 87 -22.23 -5.24 26.40
N ALA A 88 -20.94 -5.27 26.75
CA ALA A 88 -19.91 -4.62 25.96
C ALA A 88 -19.77 -5.39 24.64
N THR A 89 -20.17 -4.77 23.54
CA THR A 89 -20.06 -5.35 22.18
C THR A 89 -18.58 -5.45 21.82
N PHE A 90 -18.01 -6.65 21.91
CA PHE A 90 -16.64 -6.92 21.50
C PHE A 90 -16.61 -7.31 20.02
N VAL A 91 -15.68 -6.75 19.25
CA VAL A 91 -15.44 -7.13 17.85
C VAL A 91 -14.75 -8.49 17.83
N LYS A 92 -15.42 -9.46 17.22
CA LYS A 92 -14.87 -10.79 16.94
C LYS A 92 -14.84 -10.99 15.43
N LEU A 93 -13.67 -11.24 14.86
CA LEU A 93 -13.51 -11.49 13.45
C LEU A 93 -13.93 -12.92 13.13
N LEU A 94 -14.52 -13.08 11.95
CA LEU A 94 -14.84 -14.39 11.39
C LEU A 94 -13.56 -15.06 10.93
N ASP A 95 -13.26 -16.21 11.51
CA ASP A 95 -12.30 -17.12 10.92
C ASP A 95 -12.95 -17.79 9.69
N VAL A 96 -12.54 -17.37 8.51
CA VAL A 96 -13.09 -17.79 7.21
C VAL A 96 -12.66 -19.23 6.87
N ARG A 97 -11.59 -19.76 7.48
CA ARG A 97 -11.16 -21.15 7.35
C ARG A 97 -10.88 -21.72 8.74
N PRO A 98 -11.84 -22.43 9.37
CA PRO A 98 -11.52 -23.15 10.59
C PRO A 98 -10.32 -24.05 10.33
N ASN A 99 -9.40 -24.10 11.29
CA ASN A 99 -8.22 -24.95 11.23
C ASN A 99 -8.66 -26.40 10.92
N GLU A 100 -8.53 -26.85 9.67
CA GLU A 100 -8.91 -28.22 9.24
C GLU A 100 -7.96 -29.28 9.81
N ASN A 101 -6.92 -28.87 10.54
CA ASN A 101 -5.99 -29.76 11.22
C ASN A 101 -6.44 -30.00 12.67
N ALA A 102 -7.51 -30.77 12.82
CA ALA A 102 -7.84 -31.44 14.06
C ALA A 102 -8.20 -32.91 13.77
N HIS A 103 -7.28 -33.62 13.14
CA HIS A 103 -7.19 -35.07 13.25
C HIS A 103 -5.78 -35.39 13.72
N ASP A 104 -5.71 -35.68 15.03
CA ASP A 104 -4.53 -36.04 15.77
C ASP A 104 -4.28 -37.54 15.55
N ASP A 105 -3.61 -37.87 14.44
CA ASP A 105 -2.77 -39.06 14.42
C ASP A 105 -1.43 -38.64 15.02
N HIS A 106 -0.83 -39.46 15.87
CA HIS A 106 0.52 -39.29 16.42
C HIS A 106 1.58 -39.31 15.28
N GLU A 107 1.60 -38.28 14.43
CA GLU A 107 2.64 -38.05 13.44
C GLU A 107 3.92 -37.64 14.18
N ASP A 108 5.02 -38.29 13.85
CA ASP A 108 6.37 -37.94 14.28
C ASP A 108 6.62 -36.43 14.03
N GLU A 109 6.99 -35.68 15.08
CA GLU A 109 7.26 -34.23 15.02
C GLU A 109 8.16 -33.84 13.84
N HIS A 110 9.14 -34.71 13.54
CA HIS A 110 10.03 -34.54 12.40
C HIS A 110 9.27 -34.47 11.06
N LYS A 111 8.29 -35.36 10.87
CA LYS A 111 7.48 -35.42 9.65
C LYS A 111 6.58 -34.20 9.50
N ILE A 112 6.02 -33.70 10.60
CA ILE A 112 5.18 -32.49 10.61
C ILE A 112 6.01 -31.28 10.14
N VAL A 113 7.22 -31.11 10.70
CA VAL A 113 8.15 -30.05 10.30
C VAL A 113 8.53 -30.18 8.82
N LEU A 114 8.88 -31.39 8.35
CA LEU A 114 9.22 -31.61 6.94
C LEU A 114 8.06 -31.29 6.00
N LYS A 115 6.83 -31.71 6.32
CA LYS A 115 5.62 -31.39 5.55
C LYS A 115 5.41 -29.89 5.46
N ARG A 116 5.62 -29.16 6.55
CA ARG A 116 5.50 -27.69 6.56
C ARG A 116 6.62 -27.02 5.76
N LEU A 117 7.86 -27.54 5.84
CA LEU A 117 8.99 -27.01 5.07
C LEU A 117 8.80 -27.14 3.56
N VAL A 118 8.15 -28.20 3.08
CA VAL A 118 7.79 -28.34 1.65
C VAL A 118 6.89 -27.19 1.19
N ALA A 119 6.03 -26.66 2.06
CA ALA A 119 5.19 -25.51 1.74
C ALA A 119 5.94 -24.16 1.74
N VAL A 120 7.16 -24.10 2.28
CA VAL A 120 7.95 -22.86 2.39
C VAL A 120 9.12 -22.81 1.42
N LEU A 121 9.86 -23.90 1.30
CA LEU A 121 11.05 -23.96 0.48
C LEU A 121 10.68 -24.02 -1.02
N PRO A 122 11.44 -23.33 -1.89
CA PRO A 122 11.35 -23.55 -3.33
C PRO A 122 11.56 -25.04 -3.66
N ASP A 123 10.89 -25.56 -4.69
CA ASP A 123 10.89 -26.99 -5.03
C ASP A 123 12.31 -27.56 -5.26
N THR A 124 13.21 -26.70 -5.72
CA THR A 124 14.60 -27.04 -6.03
C THR A 124 15.55 -26.93 -4.82
N CYS A 125 15.07 -26.54 -3.65
CA CYS A 125 15.89 -26.15 -2.52
C CYS A 125 15.74 -27.08 -1.30
N ALA A 126 16.75 -27.12 -0.45
CA ALA A 126 16.76 -27.84 0.82
C ALA A 126 17.62 -27.13 1.89
N LEU A 127 17.40 -27.47 3.15
CA LEU A 127 18.19 -26.98 4.27
C LEU A 127 19.53 -27.70 4.37
N ARG A 128 20.62 -26.96 4.64
CA ARG A 128 21.96 -27.54 4.74
C ARG A 128 22.78 -27.14 5.97
N ALA A 129 23.72 -26.20 5.82
CA ALA A 129 24.63 -25.82 6.90
C ALA A 129 23.98 -24.75 7.79
N CYS A 130 24.22 -24.84 9.09
CA CYS A 130 23.76 -23.83 10.04
C CYS A 130 24.48 -22.50 9.80
N GLY A 131 23.73 -21.41 9.68
CA GLY A 131 24.26 -20.07 9.52
C GLY A 131 24.63 -19.39 10.85
N VAL A 132 24.39 -20.03 11.99
CA VAL A 132 24.74 -19.47 13.31
C VAL A 132 26.26 -19.52 13.49
N PRO A 133 26.92 -18.38 13.81
CA PRO A 133 28.35 -18.34 14.06
C PRO A 133 28.79 -19.35 15.13
N GLY A 134 29.84 -20.12 14.84
CA GLY A 134 30.37 -21.14 15.75
C GLY A 134 29.64 -22.49 15.70
N CYS A 135 28.53 -22.62 14.99
CA CYS A 135 27.88 -23.91 14.77
C CYS A 135 28.52 -24.66 13.60
N SER A 136 28.85 -25.95 13.79
CA SER A 136 29.42 -26.83 12.75
C SER A 136 28.38 -27.80 12.14
N CYS A 137 27.10 -27.62 12.43
CA CYS A 137 26.05 -28.51 11.94
C CYS A 137 25.82 -28.34 10.42
N VAL A 138 25.86 -29.45 9.68
CA VAL A 138 25.65 -29.51 8.22
C VAL A 138 24.46 -30.35 7.78
N ASN A 139 23.73 -30.93 8.74
CA ASN A 139 22.66 -31.90 8.50
C ASN A 139 21.29 -31.33 8.86
N GLY A 140 21.02 -30.08 8.48
CA GLY A 140 19.83 -29.33 8.90
C GLY A 140 18.53 -30.10 8.73
N SER A 141 18.28 -30.66 7.54
CA SER A 141 17.04 -31.38 7.22
C SER A 141 16.87 -32.73 7.92
N ARG A 142 17.96 -33.41 8.31
CA ARG A 142 17.92 -34.80 8.83
C ARG A 142 17.79 -34.89 10.35
N SER A 143 17.83 -33.76 11.05
CA SER A 143 17.81 -33.73 12.51
C SER A 143 16.89 -32.64 13.05
N LEU A 144 15.78 -32.38 12.36
CA LEU A 144 14.74 -31.45 12.80
C LEU A 144 13.82 -32.10 13.82
N GLY A 145 13.33 -31.31 14.77
CA GLY A 145 12.26 -31.66 15.68
C GLY A 145 11.63 -30.40 16.25
N LEU A 146 10.66 -30.55 17.14
CA LEU A 146 10.10 -29.42 17.87
C LEU A 146 10.84 -29.21 19.19
N ARG A 147 10.62 -28.06 19.82
CA ARG A 147 11.13 -27.78 21.17
C ARG A 147 10.38 -28.66 22.17
N GLN A 148 11.12 -29.36 23.05
CA GLN A 148 10.51 -30.04 24.20
C GLN A 148 9.89 -28.97 25.12
N HIS A 149 8.58 -29.03 25.34
CA HIS A 149 7.85 -28.08 26.17
C HIS A 149 8.10 -28.32 27.67
N ASP A 150 8.46 -27.28 28.42
CA ASP A 150 8.19 -27.23 29.86
C ASP A 150 6.68 -27.08 30.05
N HIS A 151 6.08 -27.88 30.93
CA HIS A 151 4.65 -28.15 31.07
C HIS A 151 3.70 -26.96 31.41
N GLU A 152 4.11 -25.69 31.31
CA GLU A 152 3.31 -24.54 31.80
C GLU A 152 2.69 -23.62 30.73
N LEU A 153 2.81 -23.90 29.42
CA LEU A 153 2.12 -23.11 28.38
C LEU A 153 1.36 -24.01 27.42
N THR A 154 0.11 -24.30 27.78
CA THR A 154 -0.90 -24.95 26.94
C THR A 154 -1.32 -24.01 25.81
N ASN A 155 -0.75 -24.16 24.61
CA ASN A 155 -1.41 -23.97 23.30
C ASN A 155 -0.42 -24.19 22.15
N ILE A 156 -0.20 -25.45 21.76
CA ILE A 156 0.55 -25.81 20.54
C ILE A 156 -0.15 -25.27 19.26
N ASN A 157 -1.43 -24.90 19.36
CA ASN A 157 -2.27 -24.48 18.23
C ASN A 157 -2.08 -23.02 17.77
N THR A 158 -1.24 -22.21 18.44
CA THR A 158 -1.17 -20.75 18.17
C THR A 158 0.10 -20.27 17.47
N ILE A 159 1.11 -21.13 17.25
CA ILE A 159 2.40 -20.72 16.65
C ILE A 159 2.73 -21.65 15.47
N ASP A 160 3.30 -21.10 14.38
CA ASP A 160 3.65 -21.91 13.20
C ASP A 160 4.74 -22.95 13.54
N VAL A 161 4.55 -24.18 13.03
CA VAL A 161 5.43 -25.32 13.28
C VAL A 161 6.89 -25.02 12.91
N ILE A 162 7.14 -24.24 11.84
CA ILE A 162 8.50 -23.89 11.42
C ILE A 162 9.14 -22.88 12.37
N GLU A 163 8.37 -21.93 12.90
CA GLU A 163 8.87 -20.94 13.86
C GLU A 163 9.39 -21.61 15.14
N ASN A 164 8.75 -22.70 15.57
CA ASN A 164 9.16 -23.52 16.72
C ASN A 164 10.12 -24.66 16.37
N ALA A 165 10.39 -24.91 15.09
CA ALA A 165 11.28 -25.98 14.69
C ALA A 165 12.72 -25.71 15.15
N GLN A 166 13.42 -26.76 15.54
CA GLN A 166 14.82 -26.72 15.89
C GLN A 166 15.56 -27.87 15.25
N CYS A 167 16.83 -27.64 14.94
CA CYS A 167 17.73 -28.74 14.63
C CYS A 167 18.29 -29.29 15.94
N LEU A 168 18.02 -30.55 16.24
CA LEU A 168 18.45 -31.24 17.46
C LEU A 168 19.97 -31.42 17.55
N LYS A 169 20.68 -31.25 16.43
CA LYS A 169 22.16 -31.21 16.40
C LYS A 169 22.73 -29.82 16.68
N CYS A 170 21.90 -28.79 16.65
CA CYS A 170 22.28 -27.42 16.99
C CYS A 170 22.04 -27.16 18.48
N GLN A 171 23.03 -26.63 19.18
CA GLN A 171 22.91 -26.31 20.61
C GLN A 171 22.14 -25.01 20.89
N HIS A 172 21.86 -24.21 19.85
CA HIS A 172 21.21 -22.89 19.95
C HIS A 172 19.68 -22.92 19.76
N ARG A 173 19.07 -24.09 19.45
CA ARG A 173 17.60 -24.29 19.48
C ARG A 173 16.75 -23.39 18.57
N VAL A 174 17.31 -22.84 17.49
CA VAL A 174 16.58 -22.07 16.45
C VAL A 174 16.91 -22.62 15.08
N LEU A 175 15.92 -22.69 14.18
CA LEU A 175 16.10 -23.15 12.82
C LEU A 175 16.74 -22.07 11.93
N GLN A 176 18.08 -22.00 11.96
CA GLN A 176 18.87 -21.03 11.19
C GLN A 176 19.76 -21.74 10.14
N HIS A 177 19.23 -22.78 9.48
CA HIS A 177 19.96 -23.45 8.41
C HIS A 177 19.81 -22.70 7.08
N SER A 178 20.91 -22.62 6.34
CA SER A 178 20.95 -22.08 4.98
C SER A 178 20.08 -22.90 4.02
N VAL A 179 19.42 -22.20 3.09
CA VAL A 179 18.61 -22.79 2.03
C VAL A 179 19.46 -22.83 0.76
N VAL A 180 19.77 -24.03 0.29
CA VAL A 180 20.65 -24.25 -0.87
C VAL A 180 19.96 -25.10 -1.94
N LEU A 181 20.52 -25.14 -3.15
CA LEU A 181 20.06 -26.05 -4.19
C LEU A 181 20.23 -27.50 -3.73
N ARG A 182 19.21 -28.33 -3.98
CA ARG A 182 19.29 -29.77 -3.72
C ARG A 182 20.32 -30.43 -4.62
N GLU A 183 20.94 -31.49 -4.11
CA GLU A 183 21.99 -32.23 -4.83
C GLU A 183 21.46 -33.01 -6.03
N ASP A 184 20.18 -33.39 -6.02
CA ASP A 184 19.52 -34.18 -7.07
C ASP A 184 18.93 -33.32 -8.20
N VAL A 185 19.00 -32.00 -8.08
CA VAL A 185 18.48 -31.07 -9.09
C VAL A 185 19.60 -30.66 -10.04
N ASP A 186 19.38 -30.83 -11.34
CA ASP A 186 20.30 -30.33 -12.38
C ASP A 186 20.46 -28.80 -12.26
N PRO A 187 21.69 -28.29 -12.04
CA PRO A 187 21.96 -26.85 -11.96
C PRO A 187 21.44 -26.04 -13.14
N ILE A 188 21.40 -26.61 -14.35
CA ILE A 188 20.88 -25.93 -15.56
C ILE A 188 19.36 -25.83 -15.49
N ALA A 189 18.67 -26.89 -15.08
CA ALA A 189 17.22 -26.89 -14.90
C ALA A 189 16.76 -25.94 -13.78
N ALA A 190 17.64 -25.65 -12.81
CA ALA A 190 17.40 -24.72 -11.71
C ALA A 190 17.53 -23.23 -12.09
N VAL A 191 17.97 -22.91 -13.31
CA VAL A 191 18.05 -21.53 -13.83
C VAL A 191 17.28 -21.43 -15.17
N PRO A 192 15.94 -21.33 -15.14
CA PRO A 192 15.15 -21.24 -16.36
C PRO A 192 15.53 -20.01 -17.20
N SER A 193 15.51 -20.14 -18.53
CA SER A 193 15.93 -19.09 -19.46
C SER A 193 14.86 -18.05 -19.81
N GLY A 194 13.59 -18.32 -19.48
CA GLY A 194 12.46 -17.46 -19.80
C GLY A 194 11.11 -18.12 -19.51
N GLY A 195 10.03 -17.42 -19.84
CA GLY A 195 8.69 -18.01 -19.78
C GLY A 195 8.08 -18.11 -18.38
N GLN A 196 6.95 -18.80 -18.27
CA GLN A 196 6.23 -19.02 -17.01
C GLN A 196 7.08 -19.73 -15.94
N ARG A 197 7.94 -20.69 -16.33
CA ARG A 197 8.84 -21.39 -15.40
C ARG A 197 9.85 -20.45 -14.75
N LEU A 198 10.37 -19.46 -15.48
CA LEU A 198 11.24 -18.45 -14.91
C LEU A 198 10.48 -17.62 -13.86
N LEU A 199 9.30 -17.12 -14.23
CA LEU A 199 8.49 -16.29 -13.33
C LEU A 199 8.09 -17.04 -12.05
N GLN A 200 7.76 -18.34 -12.18
CA GLN A 200 7.48 -19.21 -11.04
C GLN A 200 8.71 -19.38 -10.12
N MET A 201 9.90 -19.61 -10.68
CA MET A 201 11.14 -19.71 -9.91
C MET A 201 11.45 -18.40 -9.18
N LEU A 202 11.33 -17.26 -9.87
CA LEU A 202 11.51 -15.93 -9.25
C LEU A 202 10.53 -15.74 -8.10
N PHE A 203 9.25 -16.07 -8.31
CA PHE A 203 8.22 -16.01 -7.27
C PHE A 203 8.57 -16.85 -6.04
N GLN A 204 8.96 -18.12 -6.21
CA GLN A 204 9.30 -19.00 -5.10
C GLN A 204 10.49 -18.46 -4.27
N LEU A 205 11.51 -17.91 -4.92
CA LEU A 205 12.65 -17.29 -4.24
C LEU A 205 12.28 -16.00 -3.53
N ILE A 206 11.49 -15.13 -4.15
CA ILE A 206 11.00 -13.88 -3.55
C ILE A 206 10.12 -14.19 -2.33
N ARG A 207 9.24 -15.19 -2.46
CA ARG A 207 8.38 -15.67 -1.37
C ARG A 207 9.19 -16.20 -0.19
N LEU A 208 10.23 -17.01 -0.43
CA LEU A 208 11.14 -17.46 0.63
C LEU A 208 11.79 -16.26 1.34
N GLY A 209 12.26 -15.28 0.58
CA GLY A 209 12.80 -14.04 1.13
C GLY A 209 11.78 -13.29 1.99
N ARG A 210 10.55 -13.17 1.52
CA ARG A 210 9.45 -12.51 2.25
C ARG A 210 9.14 -13.19 3.58
N ILE A 211 9.09 -14.52 3.59
CA ILE A 211 8.87 -15.32 4.80
C ILE A 211 10.05 -15.17 5.77
N GLY A 212 11.29 -15.23 5.26
CA GLY A 212 12.49 -14.99 6.05
C GLY A 212 12.55 -13.59 6.66
N ALA A 213 12.01 -12.57 5.98
CA ALA A 213 12.06 -11.17 6.39
C ALA A 213 11.20 -10.84 7.61
N SER A 214 9.88 -10.68 7.45
CA SER A 214 9.02 -10.14 8.51
C SER A 214 8.21 -11.20 9.27
N ILE A 215 8.22 -12.45 8.81
CA ILE A 215 7.50 -13.56 9.44
C ILE A 215 8.45 -14.29 10.39
N PHE A 216 9.44 -15.02 9.87
CA PHE A 216 10.40 -15.77 10.70
C PHE A 216 11.59 -14.94 11.18
N LYS A 217 11.75 -13.71 10.68
CA LYS A 217 12.84 -12.79 11.05
C LYS A 217 14.24 -13.46 11.02
N SER A 218 14.46 -14.34 10.04
CA SER A 218 15.70 -15.10 9.86
C SER A 218 16.60 -14.44 8.81
N ARG A 219 17.72 -13.86 9.25
CA ARG A 219 18.76 -13.34 8.34
C ARG A 219 19.35 -14.43 7.45
N VAL A 220 19.44 -15.66 7.94
CA VAL A 220 19.99 -16.77 7.17
C VAL A 220 19.09 -17.10 5.98
N TRP A 221 17.77 -17.11 6.16
CA TRP A 221 16.83 -17.46 5.10
C TRP A 221 16.68 -16.36 4.06
N ILE A 222 16.59 -15.09 4.47
CA ILE A 222 16.59 -13.98 3.51
C ILE A 222 17.92 -13.90 2.75
N GLN A 223 19.06 -14.10 3.41
CA GLN A 223 20.36 -14.14 2.74
C GLN A 223 20.42 -15.27 1.71
N SER A 224 19.94 -16.47 2.08
CA SER A 224 19.84 -17.61 1.17
C SER A 224 18.96 -17.28 -0.04
N ALA A 225 17.79 -16.66 0.17
CA ALA A 225 16.89 -16.27 -0.91
C ALA A 225 17.54 -15.24 -1.87
N VAL A 226 18.20 -14.22 -1.32
CA VAL A 226 18.92 -13.17 -2.07
C VAL A 226 20.05 -13.76 -2.90
N GLU A 227 20.89 -14.63 -2.32
CA GLU A 227 21.98 -15.29 -3.05
C GLU A 227 21.48 -16.17 -4.19
N ARG A 228 20.40 -16.94 -3.93
CA ARG A 228 19.77 -17.78 -4.96
C ARG A 228 19.14 -16.94 -6.08
N LEU A 229 18.52 -15.82 -5.73
CA LEU A 229 17.96 -14.87 -6.70
C LEU A 229 19.07 -14.24 -7.55
N ASP A 230 20.20 -13.85 -6.96
CA ASP A 230 21.35 -13.30 -7.69
C ASP A 230 21.85 -14.27 -8.77
N ILE A 231 21.98 -15.56 -8.44
CA ILE A 231 22.39 -16.59 -9.40
C ILE A 231 21.47 -16.61 -10.63
N VAL A 232 20.15 -16.58 -10.42
CA VAL A 232 19.15 -16.55 -11.51
C VAL A 232 19.28 -15.26 -12.33
N LEU A 233 19.37 -14.09 -11.69
CA LEU A 233 19.47 -12.81 -12.39
C LEU A 233 20.78 -12.65 -13.17
N VAL A 234 21.90 -13.15 -12.64
CA VAL A 234 23.19 -13.19 -13.34
C VAL A 234 23.12 -14.10 -14.56
N HIS A 235 22.47 -15.26 -14.44
CA HIS A 235 22.25 -16.16 -15.57
C HIS A 235 21.44 -15.48 -16.69
N LEU A 236 20.30 -14.86 -16.35
CA LEU A 236 19.47 -14.13 -17.31
C LEU A 236 20.24 -12.98 -17.99
N LYS A 237 21.04 -12.24 -17.22
CA LYS A 237 21.88 -11.16 -17.76
C LYS A 237 22.85 -11.67 -18.82
N ARG A 238 23.48 -12.83 -18.59
CA ARG A 238 24.37 -13.47 -19.56
C ARG A 238 23.61 -13.89 -20.81
N LEU A 239 22.44 -14.52 -20.65
CA LEU A 239 21.60 -14.93 -21.78
C LEU A 239 21.20 -13.75 -22.68
N TYR A 240 20.80 -12.61 -22.09
CA TYR A 240 20.45 -11.43 -22.88
C TYR A 240 21.65 -10.77 -23.56
N ALA A 241 22.85 -10.89 -22.99
CA ALA A 241 24.08 -10.41 -23.61
C ALA A 241 24.49 -11.25 -24.83
N THR A 242 24.17 -12.55 -24.85
CA THR A 242 24.46 -13.47 -25.95
C THR A 242 23.34 -13.54 -27.01
N GLY A 243 22.39 -12.61 -27.01
CA GLY A 243 21.35 -12.51 -28.04
C GLY A 243 19.96 -13.02 -27.66
N GLY A 244 19.74 -13.44 -26.40
CA GLY A 244 18.48 -14.07 -25.98
C GLY A 244 18.38 -15.53 -26.42
N THR A 245 17.55 -16.33 -25.76
CA THR A 245 17.42 -17.76 -26.09
C THR A 245 16.48 -18.01 -27.27
N GLN A 246 16.81 -19.00 -28.10
CA GLN A 246 15.90 -19.58 -29.12
C GLN A 246 14.72 -20.38 -28.52
N ASN A 247 14.58 -20.46 -27.18
CA ASN A 247 13.56 -21.26 -26.52
C ASN A 247 12.76 -20.42 -25.51
N GLY A 248 11.61 -19.89 -25.94
CA GLY A 248 10.55 -19.43 -25.04
C GLY A 248 10.02 -18.01 -25.27
N GLN A 249 10.83 -17.09 -25.82
CA GLN A 249 10.36 -15.74 -26.19
C GLN A 249 10.00 -15.71 -27.68
N THR A 250 8.73 -15.49 -27.98
CA THR A 250 8.19 -15.48 -29.35
C THR A 250 8.14 -14.08 -29.96
N SER A 251 8.16 -13.01 -29.14
CA SER A 251 8.04 -11.63 -29.62
C SER A 251 9.12 -10.68 -29.09
N ALA A 252 9.46 -9.64 -29.88
CA ALA A 252 10.37 -8.57 -29.45
C ALA A 252 9.81 -7.77 -28.25
N SER A 253 8.50 -7.76 -28.06
CA SER A 253 7.83 -7.19 -26.88
C SER A 253 8.07 -8.00 -25.62
N GLU A 254 7.99 -9.33 -25.69
CA GLU A 254 8.30 -10.22 -24.56
C GLU A 254 9.74 -10.00 -24.08
N LEU A 255 10.70 -10.00 -25.02
CA LEU A 255 12.11 -9.74 -24.70
C LEU A 255 12.34 -8.37 -24.04
N ARG A 256 11.59 -7.33 -24.44
CA ARG A 256 11.69 -6.02 -23.79
C ARG A 256 11.15 -6.05 -22.36
N GLN A 257 10.00 -6.70 -22.13
CA GLN A 257 9.40 -6.81 -20.81
C GLN A 257 10.28 -7.61 -19.85
N GLU A 258 10.80 -8.77 -20.28
CA GLU A 258 11.66 -9.57 -19.41
C GLU A 258 13.02 -8.90 -19.13
N ARG A 259 13.57 -8.12 -20.07
CA ARG A 259 14.75 -7.27 -19.82
C ARG A 259 14.47 -6.16 -18.82
N GLN A 260 13.30 -5.54 -18.90
CA GLN A 260 12.87 -4.54 -17.93
C GLN A 260 12.74 -5.16 -16.54
N LEU A 261 12.06 -6.32 -16.43
CA LEU A 261 11.95 -7.07 -15.19
C LEU A 261 13.34 -7.39 -14.60
N LEU A 262 14.28 -7.88 -15.41
CA LEU A 262 15.64 -8.16 -14.95
C LEU A 262 16.30 -6.92 -14.34
N SER A 263 16.24 -5.77 -15.03
CA SER A 263 16.82 -4.52 -14.54
C SER A 263 16.18 -4.08 -13.21
N GLU A 264 14.87 -4.20 -13.12
CA GLU A 264 14.09 -3.87 -11.94
C GLU A 264 14.44 -4.76 -10.74
N LEU A 265 14.50 -6.08 -10.94
CA LEU A 265 14.88 -7.03 -9.89
C LEU A 265 16.33 -6.84 -9.43
N GLN A 266 17.27 -6.53 -10.34
CA GLN A 266 18.66 -6.21 -9.97
C GLN A 266 18.79 -4.94 -9.11
N ILE A 267 17.88 -3.97 -9.27
CA ILE A 267 17.84 -2.79 -8.39
C ILE A 267 17.35 -3.19 -7.01
N GLN A 268 16.27 -3.98 -6.92
CA GLN A 268 15.73 -4.41 -5.62
C GLN A 268 16.68 -5.36 -4.89
N LEU A 269 17.35 -6.27 -5.60
CA LEU A 269 18.33 -7.18 -5.03
C LEU A 269 19.47 -6.41 -4.34
N ARG A 270 20.04 -5.40 -5.02
CA ARG A 270 21.08 -4.53 -4.41
C ARG A 270 20.57 -3.77 -3.18
N LYS A 271 19.30 -3.35 -3.19
CA LYS A 271 18.68 -2.72 -2.01
C LYS A 271 18.54 -3.72 -0.86
N ALA A 272 18.16 -4.96 -1.13
CA ALA A 272 18.07 -6.01 -0.11
C ALA A 272 19.44 -6.30 0.51
N GLU A 273 20.48 -6.47 -0.31
CA GLU A 273 21.86 -6.66 0.15
C GLU A 273 22.37 -5.48 0.98
N GLN A 274 22.04 -4.25 0.57
CA GLN A 274 22.37 -3.05 1.33
C GLN A 274 21.63 -3.01 2.67
N ALA A 275 20.31 -3.26 2.66
CA ALA A 275 19.49 -3.27 3.87
C ALA A 275 20.03 -4.27 4.90
N LEU A 276 20.39 -5.49 4.47
CA LEU A 276 20.98 -6.52 5.34
C LEU A 276 22.26 -6.07 6.05
N ARG A 277 23.02 -5.15 5.44
CA ARG A 277 24.27 -4.60 5.99
C ARG A 277 24.06 -3.36 6.85
N THR A 278 23.08 -2.51 6.53
CA THR A 278 23.04 -1.13 7.07
C THR A 278 21.77 -0.75 7.83
N ALA A 279 20.65 -1.46 7.65
CA ALA A 279 19.39 -1.06 8.27
C ALA A 279 19.37 -1.36 9.78
N SER A 280 18.63 -0.55 10.54
CA SER A 280 18.39 -0.80 11.96
C SER A 280 17.59 -2.09 12.14
N ARG A 281 17.82 -2.82 13.24
CA ARG A 281 17.19 -4.12 13.45
C ARG A 281 15.67 -4.06 13.49
N ASP A 282 15.10 -3.08 14.20
CA ASP A 282 13.64 -3.01 14.36
C ASP A 282 12.91 -2.68 13.04
N GLY A 283 13.59 -1.96 12.13
CA GLY A 283 13.04 -1.64 10.81
C GLY A 283 13.41 -2.63 9.70
N LEU A 284 14.49 -3.41 9.87
CA LEU A 284 15.03 -4.30 8.85
C LEU A 284 14.02 -5.34 8.34
N PRO A 285 13.30 -6.10 9.20
CA PRO A 285 12.28 -7.05 8.76
C PRO A 285 11.22 -6.44 7.85
N ILE A 286 10.75 -5.24 8.20
CA ILE A 286 9.72 -4.52 7.45
C ILE A 286 10.30 -3.99 6.12
N LEU A 287 11.50 -3.41 6.14
CA LEU A 287 12.17 -2.91 4.94
C LEU A 287 12.43 -4.04 3.94
N LEU A 288 12.92 -5.19 4.40
CA LEU A 288 13.12 -6.36 3.54
C LEU A 288 11.81 -6.91 3.00
N ALA A 289 10.74 -6.92 3.81
CA ALA A 289 9.41 -7.27 3.34
C ALA A 289 8.92 -6.30 2.26
N CYS A 290 9.16 -4.99 2.41
CA CYS A 290 8.85 -3.99 1.38
C CYS A 290 9.57 -4.28 0.05
N ILE A 291 10.86 -4.61 0.12
CA ILE A 291 11.70 -4.93 -1.04
C ILE A 291 11.23 -6.23 -1.71
N CYS A 292 10.92 -7.27 -0.93
CA CYS A 292 10.38 -8.53 -1.45
C CYS A 292 9.01 -8.33 -2.10
N ASP A 293 8.09 -7.59 -1.48
CA ASP A 293 6.78 -7.26 -2.07
C ASP A 293 6.97 -6.48 -3.38
N ARG A 294 7.94 -5.56 -3.45
CA ARG A 294 8.27 -4.84 -4.69
C ARG A 294 8.71 -5.80 -5.80
N MET A 295 9.60 -6.74 -5.50
CA MET A 295 10.04 -7.77 -6.46
C MET A 295 8.89 -8.67 -6.89
N TYR A 296 8.02 -9.05 -5.95
CA TYR A 296 6.83 -9.84 -6.22
C TYR A 296 5.91 -9.12 -7.21
N PHE A 297 5.53 -7.87 -6.94
CA PHE A 297 4.62 -7.13 -7.81
C PHE A 297 5.20 -6.89 -9.21
N GLN A 298 6.52 -6.67 -9.34
CA GLN A 298 7.18 -6.56 -10.65
C GLN A 298 7.11 -7.86 -11.44
N THR A 299 7.34 -8.98 -10.75
CA THR A 299 7.27 -10.33 -11.34
C THR A 299 5.82 -10.66 -11.73
N TYR A 300 4.84 -10.35 -10.88
CA TYR A 300 3.41 -10.52 -11.16
C TYR A 300 2.92 -9.64 -12.31
N TYR A 301 3.30 -8.35 -12.34
CA TYR A 301 2.96 -7.45 -13.43
C TYR A 301 3.49 -7.98 -14.77
N SER A 302 4.73 -8.49 -14.79
CA SER A 302 5.30 -9.11 -15.98
C SER A 302 4.53 -10.36 -16.40
N ALA A 303 4.15 -11.22 -15.46
CA ALA A 303 3.30 -12.39 -15.73
C ALA A 303 1.94 -11.97 -16.33
N LEU A 304 1.33 -10.95 -15.75
CA LEU A 304 0.03 -10.42 -16.11
C LEU A 304 0.03 -9.80 -17.51
N VAL A 305 1.05 -9.01 -17.85
CA VAL A 305 1.16 -8.35 -19.17
C VAL A 305 1.50 -9.36 -20.27
N LEU A 306 2.33 -10.36 -19.96
CA LEU A 306 2.77 -11.35 -20.96
C LEU A 306 1.75 -12.47 -21.19
N TYR A 307 1.07 -12.91 -20.14
CA TYR A 307 0.25 -14.13 -20.17
C TYR A 307 -1.20 -13.93 -19.71
N GLY A 308 -1.59 -12.72 -19.34
CA GLY A 308 -2.95 -12.39 -18.90
C GLY A 308 -3.27 -12.82 -17.46
N ARG A 309 -4.51 -12.50 -17.02
CA ARG A 309 -4.99 -12.72 -15.63
C ARG A 309 -5.13 -14.19 -15.24
N ALA A 310 -5.28 -15.09 -16.21
CA ALA A 310 -5.40 -16.53 -15.98
C ALA A 310 -4.05 -17.23 -15.76
N CYS A 311 -2.92 -16.52 -15.85
CA CYS A 311 -1.60 -17.08 -15.68
C CYS A 311 -1.35 -17.46 -14.21
N GLY A 312 -1.17 -18.76 -13.94
CA GLY A 312 -0.88 -19.28 -12.60
C GLY A 312 0.61 -19.29 -12.22
N ALA A 313 1.50 -18.79 -13.08
CA ALA A 313 2.95 -18.83 -12.84
C ALA A 313 3.37 -18.00 -11.61
N VAL A 314 2.70 -16.87 -11.41
CA VAL A 314 2.85 -16.00 -10.25
C VAL A 314 1.45 -15.79 -9.68
N PRO A 315 1.16 -16.22 -8.45
CA PRO A 315 -0.15 -16.03 -7.83
C PRO A 315 -0.56 -14.57 -7.80
N ALA A 316 -1.86 -14.30 -7.91
CA ALA A 316 -2.41 -12.96 -7.78
C ALA A 316 -2.20 -12.38 -6.35
N PRO A 317 -2.15 -11.04 -6.18
CA PRO A 317 -1.81 -10.40 -4.91
C PRO A 317 -2.64 -10.87 -3.70
N GLU A 318 -3.94 -11.09 -3.87
CA GLU A 318 -4.83 -11.63 -2.83
C GLU A 318 -4.44 -13.06 -2.41
N VAL A 319 -3.96 -13.89 -3.35
CA VAL A 319 -3.52 -15.25 -3.08
C VAL A 319 -2.15 -15.24 -2.40
N TYR A 320 -1.22 -14.40 -2.89
CA TYR A 320 0.11 -14.24 -2.30
C TYR A 320 0.06 -13.76 -0.86
N LEU A 321 -0.70 -12.70 -0.56
CA LEU A 321 -0.79 -12.16 0.80
C LEU A 321 -1.49 -13.15 1.75
N LYS A 322 -2.55 -13.82 1.29
CA LYS A 322 -3.24 -14.85 2.08
C LYS A 322 -2.37 -16.09 2.34
N ASP A 323 -1.49 -16.44 1.42
CA ASP A 323 -0.50 -17.49 1.63
C ASP A 323 0.50 -17.11 2.74
N LEU A 324 0.95 -15.85 2.79
CA LEU A 324 1.80 -15.36 3.89
C LEU A 324 1.10 -15.41 5.25
N ASP A 325 -0.21 -15.10 5.29
CA ASP A 325 -1.00 -15.10 6.53
C ASP A 325 -0.98 -16.47 7.24
N GLN A 326 -0.83 -17.58 6.48
CA GLN A 326 -0.77 -18.94 7.03
C GLN A 326 0.42 -19.16 7.98
N PHE A 327 1.47 -18.35 7.87
CA PHE A 327 2.65 -18.41 8.74
C PHE A 327 2.56 -17.43 9.91
N THR A 328 1.40 -16.78 10.09
CA THR A 328 1.15 -15.81 11.18
C THR A 328 -0.20 -16.08 11.86
N PRO A 329 -0.39 -17.26 12.49
CA PRO A 329 -1.67 -17.69 13.05
C PRO A 329 -2.28 -16.70 14.08
N ASP A 330 -1.45 -16.00 14.84
CA ASP A 330 -1.90 -15.02 15.85
C ASP A 330 -2.34 -13.66 15.27
N SER A 331 -2.10 -13.41 13.98
CA SER A 331 -2.33 -12.09 13.37
C SER A 331 -3.80 -11.65 13.41
N THR A 332 -4.74 -12.59 13.31
CA THR A 332 -6.18 -12.33 13.44
C THR A 332 -6.52 -11.85 14.86
N LEU A 333 -6.01 -12.55 15.88
CA LEU A 333 -6.24 -12.19 17.28
C LEU A 333 -5.59 -10.85 17.65
N GLN A 334 -4.42 -10.56 17.08
CA GLN A 334 -3.76 -9.25 17.21
C GLN A 334 -4.61 -8.14 16.62
N LEU A 335 -5.17 -8.35 15.42
CA LEU A 335 -6.09 -7.39 14.80
C LEU A 335 -7.37 -7.20 15.65
N GLU A 336 -7.96 -8.27 16.18
CA GLU A 336 -9.10 -8.16 17.10
C GLU A 336 -8.76 -7.32 18.34
N LYS A 337 -7.63 -7.59 19.00
CA LYS A 337 -7.18 -6.84 20.17
C LYS A 337 -6.98 -5.35 19.84
N PHE A 338 -6.38 -5.07 18.69
CA PHE A 338 -6.21 -3.71 18.19
C PHE A 338 -7.56 -3.00 17.98
N LEU A 339 -8.51 -3.63 17.27
CA LEU A 339 -9.82 -3.04 17.00
C LEU A 339 -10.59 -2.76 18.29
N ASN A 340 -10.62 -3.71 19.22
CA ASN A 340 -11.33 -3.55 20.48
C ASN A 340 -10.73 -2.49 21.40
N ARG A 341 -9.46 -2.13 21.19
CA ARG A 341 -8.74 -1.18 22.02
C ARG A 341 -8.71 0.23 21.43
N GLU A 342 -8.49 0.34 20.12
CA GLU A 342 -8.30 1.61 19.44
C GLU A 342 -9.56 2.08 18.70
N MET A 343 -10.48 1.17 18.34
CA MET A 343 -11.65 1.46 17.49
C MET A 343 -13.01 1.29 18.19
N LEU A 344 -13.03 0.90 19.46
CA LEU A 344 -14.25 0.77 20.25
C LEU A 344 -14.18 1.66 21.49
N GLY A 345 -15.28 2.37 21.74
CA GLY A 345 -15.45 3.25 22.89
C GLY A 345 -16.69 4.11 22.72
N SER A 346 -17.16 4.74 23.80
CA SER A 346 -18.30 5.66 23.74
C SER A 346 -18.04 6.87 22.83
N ASP A 347 -16.77 7.27 22.77
CA ASP A 347 -16.32 8.48 22.06
C ASP A 347 -15.68 8.13 20.71
N VAL A 348 -15.80 6.87 20.25
CA VAL A 348 -15.32 6.42 18.94
C VAL A 348 -16.49 6.19 17.99
N PRO A 349 -16.51 6.84 16.79
CA PRO A 349 -17.60 6.66 15.84
C PRO A 349 -17.71 5.22 15.32
N SER A 350 -18.89 4.61 15.43
CA SER A 350 -19.16 3.25 14.93
C SER A 350 -18.91 3.06 13.43
N ARG A 351 -19.05 4.15 12.65
CA ARG A 351 -18.75 4.19 11.21
C ARG A 351 -17.31 3.82 10.87
N LEU A 352 -16.37 3.98 11.81
CA LEU A 352 -14.96 3.70 11.56
C LEU A 352 -14.73 2.21 11.32
N ILE A 353 -15.29 1.35 12.19
CA ILE A 353 -15.24 -0.11 12.01
C ILE A 353 -15.99 -0.53 10.75
N GLN A 354 -17.15 0.07 10.48
CA GLN A 354 -17.93 -0.21 9.27
C GLN A 354 -17.13 0.10 8.00
N SER A 355 -16.36 1.19 7.99
CA SER A 355 -15.54 1.59 6.85
C SER A 355 -14.41 0.60 6.50
N LEU A 356 -13.97 -0.22 7.45
CA LEU A 356 -12.96 -1.26 7.22
C LEU A 356 -13.54 -2.48 6.48
N ALA A 357 -14.88 -2.61 6.46
CA ALA A 357 -15.61 -3.71 5.83
C ALA A 357 -15.07 -5.10 6.22
N LEU A 358 -14.65 -5.26 7.48
CA LEU A 358 -14.11 -6.50 8.01
C LEU A 358 -15.22 -7.53 8.23
N PRO A 359 -14.95 -8.83 8.03
CA PRO A 359 -15.91 -9.89 8.32
C PRO A 359 -16.00 -10.08 9.85
N VAL A 360 -16.94 -9.38 10.50
CA VAL A 360 -17.20 -9.46 11.94
C VAL A 360 -18.35 -10.42 12.21
N ALA A 361 -18.22 -11.27 13.23
CA ALA A 361 -19.27 -12.17 13.66
C ALA A 361 -20.42 -11.38 14.26
N SER A 362 -21.62 -11.48 13.66
CA SER A 362 -22.79 -10.74 14.14
C SER A 362 -23.70 -11.58 15.05
N SER A 363 -23.47 -12.89 15.08
CA SER A 363 -24.22 -13.86 15.88
C SER A 363 -23.30 -14.89 16.53
N SER A 364 -23.76 -15.44 17.66
CA SER A 364 -23.11 -16.57 18.35
C SER A 364 -23.71 -17.93 17.95
N LEU A 365 -24.77 -17.95 17.14
CA LEU A 365 -25.43 -19.18 16.69
C LEU A 365 -24.57 -19.91 15.64
N PRO A 366 -24.27 -21.22 15.82
CA PRO A 366 -23.39 -21.96 14.92
C PRO A 366 -23.81 -21.94 13.44
N ASP A 367 -25.10 -22.14 13.15
CA ASP A 367 -25.63 -22.18 11.77
C ASP A 367 -25.58 -20.81 11.08
N GLU A 368 -25.71 -19.73 11.85
CA GLU A 368 -25.58 -18.38 11.33
C GLU A 368 -24.11 -18.05 11.06
N LEU A 369 -23.22 -18.40 12.00
CA LEU A 369 -21.79 -18.25 11.85
C LEU A 369 -21.24 -19.01 10.63
N ALA A 370 -21.72 -20.23 10.38
CA ALA A 370 -21.36 -21.00 9.19
C ALA A 370 -21.77 -20.30 7.88
N ARG A 371 -22.97 -19.70 7.85
CA ARG A 371 -23.45 -18.91 6.71
C ARG A 371 -22.65 -17.61 6.52
N GLU A 372 -22.32 -16.93 7.62
CA GLU A 372 -21.48 -15.73 7.59
C GLU A 372 -20.08 -16.04 7.05
N ARG A 373 -19.46 -17.14 7.49
CA ARG A 373 -18.16 -17.60 6.97
C ARG A 373 -18.21 -17.86 5.47
N LEU A 374 -19.25 -18.55 4.99
CA LEU A 374 -19.42 -18.80 3.56
C LEU A 374 -19.53 -17.48 2.77
N ARG A 375 -20.30 -16.51 3.27
CA ARG A 375 -20.42 -15.18 2.65
C ARG A 375 -19.10 -14.42 2.64
N ALA A 376 -18.35 -14.47 3.74
CA ALA A 376 -17.04 -13.84 3.83
C ALA A 376 -16.04 -14.48 2.84
N ALA A 377 -16.01 -15.82 2.75
CA ALA A 377 -15.18 -16.54 1.78
C ALA A 377 -15.54 -16.18 0.33
N GLN A 378 -16.83 -16.07 0.02
CA GLN A 378 -17.31 -15.66 -1.30
C GLN A 378 -16.90 -14.20 -1.60
N GLN A 379 -17.05 -13.30 -0.64
CA GLN A 379 -16.67 -11.89 -0.79
C GLN A 379 -15.16 -11.71 -1.02
N GLU A 380 -14.31 -12.48 -0.33
CA GLU A 380 -12.87 -12.47 -0.57
C GLU A 380 -12.52 -12.89 -2.00
N THR A 381 -13.26 -13.86 -2.54
CA THR A 381 -13.07 -14.36 -3.91
C THR A 381 -13.57 -13.34 -4.94
N ASP A 382 -14.74 -12.73 -4.68
CA ASP A 382 -15.38 -11.81 -5.60
C ASP A 382 -14.77 -10.41 -5.60
N ASN A 383 -14.10 -10.00 -4.51
CA ASN A 383 -13.48 -8.69 -4.39
C ASN A 383 -12.02 -8.78 -3.89
N PRO A 384 -11.09 -9.16 -4.79
CA PRO A 384 -9.66 -9.27 -4.48
C PRO A 384 -9.05 -8.04 -3.83
N LEU A 385 -9.40 -6.83 -4.28
CA LEU A 385 -8.85 -5.58 -3.75
C LEU A 385 -9.18 -5.39 -2.27
N LEU A 386 -10.38 -5.78 -1.83
CA LEU A 386 -10.77 -5.74 -0.44
C LEU A 386 -10.05 -6.82 0.39
N ALA A 387 -9.87 -8.03 -0.15
CA ALA A 387 -9.10 -9.08 0.51
C ALA A 387 -7.64 -8.65 0.75
N ILE A 388 -7.00 -8.02 -0.26
CA ILE A 388 -5.66 -7.44 -0.15
C ILE A 388 -5.61 -6.36 0.94
N TYR A 389 -6.62 -5.48 1.00
CA TYR A 389 -6.75 -4.49 2.06
C TYR A 389 -6.77 -5.12 3.45
N HIS A 390 -7.57 -6.17 3.65
CA HIS A 390 -7.67 -6.87 4.93
C HIS A 390 -6.36 -7.54 5.35
N SER A 391 -5.69 -8.26 4.45
CA SER A 391 -4.38 -8.87 4.76
C SER A 391 -3.33 -7.80 5.08
N ARG A 392 -3.29 -6.69 4.34
CA ARG A 392 -2.33 -5.60 4.61
C ARG A 392 -2.61 -4.86 5.91
N LEU A 393 -3.88 -4.66 6.27
CA LEU A 393 -4.25 -4.08 7.56
C LEU A 393 -3.81 -4.99 8.71
N ARG A 394 -4.13 -6.29 8.63
CA ARG A 394 -3.76 -7.30 9.63
C ARG A 394 -2.25 -7.37 9.82
N GLU A 395 -1.50 -7.47 8.73
CA GLU A 395 -0.04 -7.51 8.79
C GLU A 395 0.54 -6.18 9.29
N GLY A 396 -0.04 -5.05 8.91
CA GLY A 396 0.37 -3.73 9.39
C GLY A 396 0.20 -3.57 10.90
N VAL A 397 -0.91 -4.07 11.48
CA VAL A 397 -1.11 -4.09 12.95
C VAL A 397 -0.01 -4.92 13.60
N ARG A 398 0.28 -6.12 13.10
CA ARG A 398 1.36 -6.97 13.62
C ARG A 398 2.71 -6.22 13.59
N LEU A 399 3.08 -5.61 12.47
CA LEU A 399 4.40 -5.04 12.27
C LEU A 399 4.61 -3.67 12.93
N PHE A 400 3.57 -2.84 13.04
CA PHE A 400 3.71 -1.47 13.56
C PHE A 400 3.10 -1.29 14.95
N TYR A 401 1.98 -1.94 15.26
CA TYR A 401 1.33 -1.81 16.57
C TYR A 401 1.87 -2.81 17.59
N GLU A 402 1.88 -4.10 17.25
CA GLU A 402 2.31 -5.16 18.18
C GLU A 402 3.82 -5.11 18.44
N GLU A 403 4.63 -4.97 17.39
CA GLU A 403 6.08 -4.73 17.54
C GLU A 403 6.35 -3.30 18.06
N GLY A 404 5.42 -2.36 17.84
CA GLY A 404 5.48 -0.94 18.24
C GLY A 404 6.52 -0.12 17.48
N VAL A 405 6.77 -0.47 16.22
CA VAL A 405 7.63 0.27 15.31
C VAL A 405 6.96 1.59 14.94
N GLY A 406 7.63 2.72 15.15
CA GLY A 406 7.12 4.05 14.82
C GLY A 406 6.24 4.72 15.90
N MET A 407 6.09 4.12 17.08
CA MET A 407 5.27 4.67 18.18
C MET A 407 6.08 5.45 19.23
N ASP A 408 7.41 5.48 19.13
CA ASP A 408 8.27 6.03 20.17
C ASP A 408 8.51 7.56 20.00
N GLY A 409 8.06 8.14 18.90
CA GLY A 409 8.08 9.57 18.58
C GLY A 409 8.51 9.87 17.14
N GLU A 410 8.82 8.83 16.38
CA GLU A 410 9.21 8.92 14.96
C GLU A 410 8.09 9.52 14.12
N MET A 411 6.83 9.20 14.45
CA MET A 411 5.65 9.79 13.82
C MET A 411 5.54 11.29 14.12
N ASP A 412 5.68 11.71 15.38
CA ASP A 412 5.64 13.13 15.75
C ASP A 412 6.74 13.93 15.03
N ALA A 413 7.95 13.36 14.98
CA ALA A 413 9.06 13.96 14.25
C ALA A 413 8.75 14.09 12.75
N ALA A 414 8.18 13.06 12.12
CA ALA A 414 7.84 13.07 10.71
C ALA A 414 6.80 14.16 10.34
N VAL A 415 5.87 14.49 11.24
CA VAL A 415 4.88 15.56 11.02
C VAL A 415 5.51 16.95 11.18
N VAL A 416 6.46 17.11 12.10
CA VAL A 416 7.10 18.41 12.40
C VAL A 416 8.22 18.76 11.41
N VAL A 417 8.79 17.78 10.70
CA VAL A 417 9.84 18.02 9.70
C VAL A 417 9.33 19.01 8.64
N PRO A 418 9.99 20.18 8.45
CA PRO A 418 9.58 21.15 7.45
C PRO A 418 9.61 20.51 6.06
N LYS A 419 8.62 20.85 5.21
CA LYS A 419 8.66 20.56 3.77
C LYS A 419 9.93 21.19 3.17
N GLY A 420 11.03 20.42 3.10
CA GLY A 420 12.30 20.89 2.56
C GLY A 420 13.60 20.29 3.13
N SER A 421 13.59 19.50 4.20
CA SER A 421 14.82 18.88 4.72
C SER A 421 14.89 17.38 4.46
N ASP A 422 15.68 17.00 3.44
CA ASP A 422 16.14 15.62 3.23
C ASP A 422 16.97 15.18 4.47
N LEU A 423 16.43 14.32 5.32
CA LEU A 423 17.21 13.59 6.34
C LEU A 423 17.93 12.42 5.68
N ALA A 424 19.04 12.71 5.01
CA ALA A 424 20.08 11.73 4.73
C ALA A 424 21.05 11.70 5.91
N THR A 425 21.03 10.63 6.68
CA THR A 425 22.12 10.29 7.60
C THR A 425 23.36 9.87 6.80
N SER A 426 24.31 10.79 6.59
CA SER A 426 25.72 10.41 6.46
C SER A 426 26.67 11.57 6.79
N LYS A 427 27.61 11.30 7.69
CA LYS A 427 28.70 12.21 8.08
C LYS A 427 29.55 12.56 6.86
N LYS A 428 29.86 13.85 6.71
CA LYS A 428 30.67 14.44 5.63
C LYS A 428 32.02 13.75 5.44
N VAL A 429 32.30 13.28 4.22
CA VAL A 429 33.65 13.22 3.64
C VAL A 429 33.64 14.09 2.39
N LYS A 430 34.58 15.05 2.32
CA LYS A 430 34.70 16.02 1.22
C LYS A 430 35.17 15.30 -0.05
N GLY A 431 34.35 15.34 -1.10
CA GLY A 431 34.71 14.94 -2.46
C GLY A 431 33.73 15.56 -3.46
N ASN A 432 34.21 16.44 -4.33
CA ASN A 432 33.43 17.11 -5.36
C ASN A 432 32.81 16.10 -6.34
N LYS A 433 31.47 15.94 -6.32
CA LYS A 433 30.58 15.65 -7.46
C LYS A 433 29.12 15.73 -6.99
N LYS A 434 28.32 16.57 -7.66
CA LYS A 434 26.91 16.84 -7.35
C LYS A 434 26.03 15.59 -7.64
N PRO A 435 25.17 15.12 -6.72
CA PRO A 435 24.14 14.14 -7.03
C PRO A 435 22.87 14.85 -7.56
N GLN A 436 22.33 14.36 -8.67
CA GLN A 436 21.10 14.86 -9.29
C GLN A 436 19.87 14.31 -8.55
N LYS A 437 18.97 15.21 -8.14
CA LYS A 437 17.63 14.92 -7.64
C LYS A 437 16.71 14.58 -8.83
N LYS A 438 15.99 13.44 -8.80
CA LYS A 438 14.88 13.14 -9.72
C LYS A 438 13.63 12.72 -8.95
N HIS A 439 12.86 13.71 -8.53
CA HIS A 439 11.43 13.55 -8.29
C HIS A 439 10.68 13.82 -9.60
N TYR A 440 9.69 12.97 -9.86
CA TYR A 440 8.58 13.09 -10.82
C TYR A 440 8.46 14.47 -11.51
N ARG A 441 8.89 14.55 -12.78
CA ARG A 441 8.72 15.73 -13.62
C ARG A 441 7.58 15.49 -14.61
N ARG A 442 6.42 16.11 -14.32
CA ARG A 442 5.39 16.42 -15.33
C ARG A 442 6.04 17.21 -16.46
N GLU A 443 5.93 16.72 -17.69
CA GLU A 443 6.36 17.48 -18.86
C GLU A 443 5.47 18.71 -19.04
N ARG A 444 6.14 19.84 -19.20
CA ARG A 444 5.57 21.16 -19.43
C ARG A 444 5.86 21.45 -20.89
N ASN A 445 4.86 21.35 -21.76
CA ASN A 445 5.03 21.82 -23.14
C ASN A 445 4.63 23.30 -23.24
N SER A 446 5.47 24.03 -23.96
CA SER A 446 5.59 25.48 -24.06
C SER A 446 4.55 26.14 -24.97
N GLY A 447 4.16 27.37 -24.64
CA GLY A 447 3.59 28.30 -25.63
C GLY A 447 3.04 29.61 -25.06
N SER A 448 3.79 30.69 -25.26
CA SER A 448 3.37 32.11 -25.23
C SER A 448 3.20 32.82 -23.87
N ARG A 449 4.12 33.77 -23.64
CA ARG A 449 4.09 34.81 -22.60
C ARG A 449 3.17 35.95 -23.02
N THR A 450 2.27 36.37 -22.14
CA THR A 450 1.94 37.79 -21.88
C THR A 450 1.56 37.91 -20.40
N GLY A 451 2.16 38.87 -19.70
CA GLY A 451 2.25 38.95 -18.24
C GLY A 451 0.96 39.30 -17.48
N GLY A 452 1.01 39.01 -16.17
CA GLY A 452 -0.01 39.37 -15.17
C GLY A 452 -0.23 38.23 -14.16
N ASP A 453 0.13 38.47 -12.90
CA ASP A 453 -0.28 37.74 -11.68
C ASP A 453 0.22 36.30 -11.44
N ALA A 454 1.50 36.20 -11.05
CA ALA A 454 2.17 34.97 -10.65
C ALA A 454 2.19 34.74 -9.12
N LYS A 455 1.02 34.67 -8.46
CA LYS A 455 0.94 34.25 -7.03
C LYS A 455 -0.04 33.13 -6.69
N GLU A 456 -0.86 32.63 -7.62
CA GLU A 456 -1.94 31.68 -7.26
C GLU A 456 -1.87 30.26 -7.84
N ALA A 457 -0.85 29.91 -8.63
CA ALA A 457 -0.81 28.63 -9.35
C ALA A 457 0.22 27.61 -8.85
N LEU A 458 0.46 27.53 -7.54
CA LEU A 458 1.40 26.56 -6.95
C LEU A 458 0.80 25.81 -5.75
N SER A 459 -0.13 24.87 -5.98
CA SER A 459 -0.49 23.89 -4.93
C SER A 459 -0.98 22.50 -5.39
N SER A 460 -0.71 22.08 -6.63
CA SER A 460 -1.15 20.74 -7.11
C SER A 460 0.03 19.76 -7.24
N ALA A 461 0.77 19.58 -6.15
CA ALA A 461 1.58 18.40 -5.92
C ALA A 461 0.86 17.59 -4.84
N LEU A 462 0.63 16.29 -5.10
CA LEU A 462 0.06 15.35 -4.12
C LEU A 462 0.81 15.54 -2.80
N VAL A 463 0.11 16.03 -1.77
CA VAL A 463 0.73 16.19 -0.44
C VAL A 463 0.66 14.82 0.21
N GLU A 464 1.77 14.11 0.19
CA GLU A 464 1.92 12.84 0.91
C GLU A 464 1.55 13.04 2.38
N MET A 465 0.79 12.10 2.97
CA MET A 465 0.47 12.15 4.39
C MET A 465 1.78 12.08 5.17
N PRO A 466 2.04 13.04 6.08
CA PRO A 466 3.20 12.95 6.95
C PRO A 466 3.16 11.64 7.74
N SER A 467 4.15 10.77 7.53
CA SER A 467 4.27 9.53 8.27
C SER A 467 5.73 9.10 8.41
N TYR A 468 5.99 8.24 9.40
CA TYR A 468 7.28 7.60 9.60
C TYR A 468 7.71 6.93 8.28
N PRO A 469 8.93 7.18 7.74
CA PRO A 469 9.26 6.79 6.36
C PRO A 469 9.04 5.31 6.04
N LEU A 470 9.37 4.41 6.96
CA LEU A 470 9.19 2.97 6.77
C LEU A 470 7.71 2.57 6.68
N LEU A 471 6.85 3.29 7.41
CA LEU A 471 5.41 3.11 7.36
C LEU A 471 4.81 3.66 6.06
N SER A 472 5.33 4.78 5.56
CA SER A 472 4.95 5.27 4.23
C SER A 472 5.34 4.26 3.16
N GLU A 473 6.59 3.76 3.19
CA GLU A 473 7.07 2.75 2.26
C GLU A 473 6.21 1.47 2.31
N TRP A 474 5.88 0.98 3.51
CA TRP A 474 5.00 -0.17 3.71
C TRP A 474 3.57 0.01 3.19
N ARG A 475 3.01 1.22 3.26
CA ARG A 475 1.67 1.47 2.73
C ARG A 475 1.70 1.57 1.22
N ASN A 476 2.63 2.38 0.71
CA ASN A 476 2.69 2.75 -0.69
C ASN A 476 3.13 1.57 -1.56
N ASN A 477 4.02 0.70 -1.06
CA ASN A 477 4.50 -0.44 -1.86
C ASN A 477 3.42 -1.46 -2.22
N CYS A 478 2.29 -1.51 -1.52
CA CYS A 478 1.16 -2.36 -1.89
C CYS A 478 0.04 -1.53 -2.51
N ARG A 479 -0.32 -0.40 -1.89
CA ARG A 479 -1.34 0.53 -2.39
C ARG A 479 -1.08 0.90 -3.85
N ASP A 480 0.13 1.35 -4.17
CA ASP A 480 0.41 1.88 -5.50
C ASP A 480 0.23 0.80 -6.56
N TRP A 481 0.72 -0.42 -6.32
CA TRP A 481 0.48 -1.53 -7.23
C TRP A 481 -0.99 -1.89 -7.33
N CYS A 482 -1.72 -1.92 -6.22
CA CYS A 482 -3.16 -2.16 -6.24
C CYS A 482 -3.92 -1.10 -7.06
N CYS A 483 -3.55 0.17 -6.98
CA CYS A 483 -4.12 1.23 -7.81
C CYS A 483 -3.91 0.95 -9.31
N HIS A 484 -2.71 0.51 -9.71
CA HIS A 484 -2.40 0.23 -11.11
C HIS A 484 -3.07 -1.07 -11.60
N LEU A 485 -3.10 -2.12 -10.77
CA LEU A 485 -3.58 -3.46 -11.15
C LEU A 485 -5.10 -3.61 -11.09
N TYR A 486 -5.76 -2.85 -10.20
CA TYR A 486 -7.20 -2.90 -9.90
C TYR A 486 -7.83 -1.50 -10.05
N ALA A 487 -7.96 -0.75 -8.95
CA ALA A 487 -8.60 0.57 -8.89
C ALA A 487 -8.02 1.41 -7.74
N TYR A 488 -8.21 2.73 -7.80
CA TYR A 488 -7.69 3.66 -6.80
C TYR A 488 -8.44 3.62 -5.45
N ALA A 489 -9.75 3.35 -5.48
CA ALA A 489 -10.57 3.19 -4.29
C ALA A 489 -11.04 1.73 -4.14
N THR A 490 -11.15 1.28 -2.90
CA THR A 490 -11.52 -0.10 -2.57
C THR A 490 -13.04 -0.23 -2.50
N PRO A 491 -13.68 -0.99 -3.40
CA PRO A 491 -15.11 -1.24 -3.32
C PRO A 491 -15.46 -2.08 -2.10
N THR A 492 -16.62 -1.81 -1.51
CA THR A 492 -17.23 -2.64 -0.48
C THR A 492 -18.54 -3.21 -1.01
N LYS A 493 -19.01 -4.30 -0.40
CA LYS A 493 -20.33 -4.84 -0.72
C LYS A 493 -21.43 -3.79 -0.52
N GLU A 494 -21.36 -3.01 0.56
CA GLU A 494 -22.32 -1.94 0.84
C GLU A 494 -22.33 -0.89 -0.28
N ALA A 495 -21.16 -0.45 -0.74
CA ALA A 495 -21.06 0.53 -1.82
C ALA A 495 -21.67 -0.02 -3.11
N LEU A 496 -21.32 -1.26 -3.49
CA LEU A 496 -21.86 -1.92 -4.68
C LEU A 496 -23.38 -2.11 -4.60
N ASP A 497 -23.91 -2.55 -3.45
CA ASP A 497 -25.35 -2.72 -3.21
C ASP A 497 -26.12 -1.39 -3.35
N VAL A 498 -25.49 -0.27 -2.96
CA VAL A 498 -26.08 1.06 -3.13
C VAL A 498 -26.04 1.50 -4.58
N MET A 499 -24.91 1.31 -5.27
CA MET A 499 -24.77 1.64 -6.69
C MET A 499 -25.75 0.86 -7.56
N ALA A 500 -25.98 -0.43 -7.26
CA ALA A 500 -26.91 -1.30 -7.99
C ALA A 500 -28.35 -0.75 -8.06
N LYS A 501 -28.76 0.06 -7.09
CA LYS A 501 -30.09 0.71 -7.06
C LYS A 501 -30.26 1.81 -8.12
N TYR A 502 -29.17 2.24 -8.74
CA TYR A 502 -29.13 3.34 -9.71
C TYR A 502 -28.80 2.87 -11.13
N THR A 503 -28.99 1.60 -11.45
CA THR A 503 -28.86 1.04 -12.81
C THR A 503 -29.86 1.67 -13.80
N PRO A 504 -29.52 1.87 -15.09
CA PRO A 504 -28.24 1.57 -15.74
C PRO A 504 -27.15 2.60 -15.43
N ILE A 505 -25.89 2.19 -15.37
CA ILE A 505 -24.73 3.02 -15.00
C ILE A 505 -23.82 3.24 -16.22
N VAL A 506 -23.29 4.45 -16.36
CA VAL A 506 -22.18 4.76 -17.26
C VAL A 506 -20.96 5.20 -16.45
N GLU A 507 -19.86 4.44 -16.53
CA GLU A 507 -18.58 4.79 -15.89
C GLU A 507 -17.70 5.53 -16.89
N VAL A 508 -17.25 6.74 -16.54
CA VAL A 508 -16.30 7.53 -17.34
C VAL A 508 -14.96 7.59 -16.61
N GLY A 509 -13.88 7.23 -17.30
CA GLY A 509 -12.56 7.06 -16.69
C GLY A 509 -12.42 5.73 -15.96
N ALA A 510 -12.99 4.66 -16.54
CA ALA A 510 -13.09 3.35 -15.90
C ALA A 510 -11.75 2.63 -15.67
N GLY A 511 -10.66 3.08 -16.31
CA GLY A 511 -9.35 2.45 -16.18
C GLY A 511 -9.39 0.98 -16.57
N THR A 512 -9.06 0.09 -15.63
CA THR A 512 -9.12 -1.37 -15.83
C THR A 512 -10.55 -1.94 -15.88
N GLY A 513 -11.57 -1.14 -15.56
CA GLY A 513 -12.96 -1.57 -15.43
C GLY A 513 -13.21 -2.40 -14.15
N TYR A 514 -12.36 -2.30 -13.12
CA TYR A 514 -12.50 -3.12 -11.91
C TYR A 514 -13.88 -2.95 -11.24
N TRP A 515 -14.31 -1.72 -10.94
CA TRP A 515 -15.63 -1.44 -10.36
C TRP A 515 -16.77 -1.93 -11.25
N SER A 516 -16.74 -1.58 -12.54
CA SER A 516 -17.69 -2.09 -13.54
C SER A 516 -17.76 -3.62 -13.54
N SER A 517 -16.63 -4.33 -13.45
CA SER A 517 -16.61 -5.79 -13.42
C SER A 517 -17.30 -6.38 -12.18
N LEU A 518 -17.24 -5.70 -11.03
CA LEU A 518 -17.94 -6.14 -9.82
C LEU A 518 -19.45 -5.95 -9.97
N LEU A 519 -19.87 -4.81 -10.53
CA LEU A 519 -21.28 -4.49 -10.77
C LEU A 519 -21.89 -5.43 -11.82
N LEU A 520 -21.19 -5.71 -12.92
CA LEU A 520 -21.64 -6.66 -13.95
C LEU A 520 -21.82 -8.07 -13.37
N ARG A 521 -20.93 -8.53 -12.48
CA ARG A 521 -21.11 -9.82 -11.76
C ARG A 521 -22.32 -9.83 -10.84
N ALA A 522 -22.78 -8.65 -10.40
CA ALA A 522 -23.99 -8.46 -9.61
C ALA A 522 -25.23 -8.16 -10.47
N ASP A 523 -25.19 -8.45 -11.77
CA ASP A 523 -26.29 -8.26 -12.74
C ASP A 523 -26.76 -6.80 -12.87
N VAL A 524 -25.84 -5.86 -12.66
CA VAL A 524 -26.07 -4.42 -12.88
C VAL A 524 -25.69 -4.06 -14.30
N ASP A 525 -26.57 -3.38 -15.04
CA ASP A 525 -26.26 -2.85 -16.37
C ASP A 525 -25.26 -1.68 -16.25
N VAL A 526 -24.05 -1.88 -16.79
CA VAL A 526 -22.94 -0.91 -16.74
C VAL A 526 -22.25 -0.79 -18.09
N ALA A 527 -22.11 0.44 -18.59
CA ALA A 527 -21.29 0.80 -19.73
C ALA A 527 -20.01 1.53 -19.27
N ALA A 528 -18.84 0.91 -19.48
CA ALA A 528 -17.55 1.43 -19.05
C ALA A 528 -16.77 2.09 -20.20
N TYR A 529 -16.30 3.33 -19.98
CA TYR A 529 -15.49 4.08 -20.93
C TYR A 529 -14.21 4.60 -20.27
N ASP A 530 -13.10 4.54 -21.01
CA ASP A 530 -11.86 5.20 -20.65
C ASP A 530 -11.23 5.84 -21.90
N LYS A 531 -10.55 6.99 -21.75
CA LYS A 531 -9.90 7.68 -22.88
C LYS A 531 -8.81 6.82 -23.53
N ALA A 532 -8.13 6.00 -22.73
CA ALA A 532 -7.09 5.10 -23.17
C ALA A 532 -7.23 3.78 -22.40
N PRO A 533 -8.22 2.94 -22.75
CA PRO A 533 -8.44 1.69 -22.04
C PRO A 533 -7.16 0.84 -22.01
N PRO A 534 -6.83 0.21 -20.88
CA PRO A 534 -5.68 -0.68 -20.81
C PRO A 534 -5.80 -1.78 -21.86
N ASN A 535 -4.69 -2.08 -22.56
CA ASN A 535 -4.63 -3.06 -23.65
C ASN A 535 -5.37 -2.67 -24.95
N ALA A 536 -5.79 -1.40 -25.13
CA ALA A 536 -6.16 -0.89 -26.45
C ALA A 536 -4.94 -0.87 -27.39
N GLU A 537 -5.13 -1.14 -28.69
CA GLU A 537 -4.06 -1.15 -29.68
C GLU A 537 -3.39 0.25 -29.75
N GLY A 538 -2.20 0.36 -29.16
CA GLY A 538 -1.46 1.63 -29.06
C GLY A 538 -0.15 1.47 -28.30
N ALA A 539 0.87 2.24 -28.69
CA ALA A 539 2.23 2.05 -28.19
C ALA A 539 2.41 2.45 -26.70
N GLU A 540 1.58 3.33 -26.16
CA GLU A 540 1.88 4.02 -24.89
C GLU A 540 1.18 3.44 -23.64
N GLY A 541 0.16 2.58 -23.78
CA GLY A 541 -0.59 2.05 -22.63
C GLY A 541 -1.38 3.13 -21.86
N ASN A 542 -2.16 2.71 -20.86
CA ASN A 542 -2.88 3.65 -20.00
C ASN A 542 -1.90 4.33 -19.02
N ALA A 543 -2.00 5.66 -18.84
CA ALA A 543 -1.07 6.41 -17.98
C ALA A 543 -1.09 6.00 -16.49
N TYR A 544 -2.21 5.46 -16.03
CA TYR A 544 -2.43 5.05 -14.63
C TYR A 544 -2.36 3.53 -14.43
N HIS A 545 -2.68 2.75 -15.46
CA HIS A 545 -2.78 1.28 -15.36
C HIS A 545 -1.76 0.53 -16.24
N GLY A 546 -0.98 1.25 -17.05
CA GLY A 546 0.00 0.67 -17.95
C GLY A 546 -0.65 -0.24 -18.99
N ARG A 547 -0.15 -1.48 -19.07
CA ARG A 547 -0.56 -2.47 -20.07
C ARG A 547 -1.32 -3.65 -19.48
N VAL A 548 -1.85 -3.51 -18.27
CA VAL A 548 -2.61 -4.59 -17.64
C VAL A 548 -3.88 -4.88 -18.45
N PRO A 549 -4.28 -6.15 -18.60
CA PRO A 549 -5.54 -6.48 -19.24
C PRO A 549 -6.72 -6.02 -18.35
N PRO A 550 -7.81 -5.49 -18.95
CA PRO A 550 -8.97 -5.03 -18.20
C PRO A 550 -9.74 -6.21 -17.57
N PHE A 551 -10.61 -5.92 -16.60
CA PHE A 551 -11.47 -6.92 -15.93
C PHE A 551 -12.79 -7.17 -16.67
N CYS A 552 -13.22 -6.22 -17.48
CA CYS A 552 -14.40 -6.30 -18.34
C CYS A 552 -14.15 -5.53 -19.64
N SER A 553 -15.15 -5.50 -20.53
CA SER A 553 -15.08 -4.63 -21.70
C SER A 553 -15.07 -3.15 -21.26
N VAL A 554 -14.07 -2.40 -21.73
CA VAL A 554 -13.96 -0.94 -21.53
C VAL A 554 -13.78 -0.30 -22.90
N ALA A 555 -14.75 0.49 -23.33
CA ALA A 555 -14.72 1.15 -24.63
C ALA A 555 -13.85 2.41 -24.58
N CYS A 556 -13.24 2.76 -25.72
CA CYS A 556 -12.52 4.02 -25.85
C CYS A 556 -13.52 5.19 -25.87
N GLY A 557 -13.39 6.12 -24.93
CA GLY A 557 -14.24 7.30 -24.83
C GLY A 557 -14.05 8.10 -23.54
N GLY A 558 -14.47 9.36 -23.57
CA GLY A 558 -14.42 10.29 -22.45
C GLY A 558 -15.78 10.96 -22.19
N PRO A 559 -15.81 12.15 -21.57
CA PRO A 559 -17.05 12.85 -21.20
C PRO A 559 -18.04 13.06 -22.36
N GLU A 560 -17.57 13.13 -23.61
CA GLU A 560 -18.40 13.29 -24.80
C GLU A 560 -19.45 12.18 -24.99
N VAL A 561 -19.22 10.97 -24.47
CA VAL A 561 -20.20 9.88 -24.56
C VAL A 561 -21.52 10.25 -23.87
N LEU A 562 -21.47 11.08 -22.82
CA LEU A 562 -22.63 11.51 -22.04
C LEU A 562 -23.57 12.44 -22.83
N SER A 563 -23.13 12.99 -23.95
CA SER A 563 -23.97 13.82 -24.84
C SER A 563 -24.87 13.00 -25.76
N GLN A 564 -24.65 11.68 -25.84
CA GLN A 564 -25.43 10.79 -26.69
C GLN A 564 -26.84 10.59 -26.10
N LYS A 565 -27.87 10.53 -26.96
CA LYS A 565 -29.28 10.45 -26.54
C LYS A 565 -29.59 9.21 -25.70
N ASN A 566 -28.93 8.08 -25.95
CA ASN A 566 -29.09 6.84 -25.19
C ASN A 566 -28.53 6.93 -23.76
N MET A 567 -27.65 7.90 -23.47
CA MET A 567 -27.08 8.11 -22.13
C MET A 567 -27.99 8.92 -21.19
N ALA A 568 -29.07 9.52 -21.69
CA ALA A 568 -29.95 10.38 -20.89
C ALA A 568 -30.62 9.68 -19.69
N LYS A 569 -30.78 8.35 -19.75
CA LYS A 569 -31.37 7.54 -18.67
C LYS A 569 -30.35 6.90 -17.74
N HIS A 570 -29.05 7.07 -18.01
CA HIS A 570 -28.00 6.43 -17.21
C HIS A 570 -27.66 7.27 -15.98
N THR A 571 -27.23 6.60 -14.93
CA THR A 571 -26.52 7.19 -13.81
C THR A 571 -25.04 7.33 -14.16
N LEU A 572 -24.46 8.51 -13.96
CA LEU A 572 -23.03 8.72 -14.17
C LEU A 572 -22.24 8.20 -12.97
N PHE A 573 -21.22 7.37 -13.22
CA PHE A 573 -20.25 6.95 -12.22
C PHE A 573 -18.86 7.53 -12.53
N LEU A 574 -18.26 8.18 -11.52
CA LEU A 574 -16.90 8.72 -11.55
C LEU A 574 -16.12 8.17 -10.34
N CYS A 575 -15.13 7.31 -10.59
CA CYS A 575 -14.22 6.81 -9.56
C CYS A 575 -12.83 7.41 -9.72
N TYR A 576 -12.33 8.08 -8.69
CA TYR A 576 -11.02 8.72 -8.67
C TYR A 576 -10.79 9.58 -9.93
N PRO A 577 -11.63 10.60 -10.21
CA PRO A 577 -11.40 11.47 -11.35
C PRO A 577 -9.97 12.07 -11.30
N PRO A 578 -9.22 12.09 -12.41
CA PRO A 578 -7.84 12.54 -12.42
C PRO A 578 -7.63 13.97 -11.88
N PRO A 579 -6.68 14.21 -10.95
CA PRO A 579 -6.46 15.52 -10.37
C PRO A 579 -6.04 16.59 -11.38
N GLY A 580 -6.81 17.69 -11.42
CA GLY A 580 -6.55 18.82 -12.31
C GLY A 580 -6.92 18.60 -13.78
N ASP A 581 -7.49 17.44 -14.14
CA ASP A 581 -8.01 17.18 -15.47
C ASP A 581 -9.46 17.69 -15.62
N ALA A 582 -9.83 18.11 -16.83
CA ALA A 582 -11.18 18.60 -17.12
C ALA A 582 -12.23 17.48 -17.24
N MET A 583 -11.84 16.21 -17.22
CA MET A 583 -12.72 15.05 -17.37
C MET A 583 -13.94 15.12 -16.44
N ALA A 584 -13.73 15.34 -15.15
CA ALA A 584 -14.79 15.29 -14.16
C ALA A 584 -15.79 16.45 -14.32
N VAL A 585 -15.29 17.69 -14.39
CA VAL A 585 -16.14 18.88 -14.59
C VAL A 585 -16.91 18.81 -15.90
N ARG A 586 -16.27 18.34 -16.98
CA ARG A 586 -16.92 18.18 -18.29
C ARG A 586 -17.98 17.06 -18.26
N SER A 587 -17.73 16.00 -17.50
CA SER A 587 -18.72 14.92 -17.31
C SER A 587 -19.99 15.46 -16.66
N VAL A 588 -19.88 16.22 -15.58
CA VAL A 588 -21.04 16.87 -14.93
C VAL A 588 -21.75 17.86 -15.87
N GLN A 589 -20.99 18.59 -16.70
CA GLN A 589 -21.55 19.56 -17.64
C GLN A 589 -22.38 18.91 -18.75
N LEU A 590 -21.90 17.79 -19.31
CA LEU A 590 -22.54 17.07 -20.41
C LEU A 590 -23.58 16.05 -19.94
N PHE A 591 -23.53 15.64 -18.66
CA PHE A 591 -24.44 14.67 -18.11
C PHE A 591 -25.90 15.15 -18.12
N GLN A 592 -26.77 14.35 -18.73
CA GLN A 592 -28.20 14.65 -18.91
C GLN A 592 -29.10 13.94 -17.90
N GLY A 593 -28.62 12.89 -17.23
CA GLY A 593 -29.39 12.12 -16.24
C GLY A 593 -29.51 12.81 -14.88
N ASP A 594 -30.07 12.10 -13.89
CA ASP A 594 -30.44 12.71 -12.60
C ASP A 594 -29.51 12.36 -11.45
N VAL A 595 -28.74 11.27 -11.55
CA VAL A 595 -27.91 10.76 -10.45
C VAL A 595 -26.45 10.67 -10.86
N ILE A 596 -25.57 11.15 -9.98
CA ILE A 596 -24.12 10.98 -10.07
C ILE A 596 -23.62 10.19 -8.88
N LEU A 597 -22.93 9.09 -9.15
CA LEU A 597 -22.15 8.31 -8.20
C LEU A 597 -20.70 8.79 -8.29
N HIS A 598 -20.15 9.30 -7.20
CA HIS A 598 -18.77 9.79 -7.15
C HIS A 598 -18.00 9.08 -6.04
N VAL A 599 -16.87 8.46 -6.40
CA VAL A 599 -15.91 7.89 -5.45
C VAL A 599 -14.64 8.75 -5.47
N GLY A 600 -14.36 9.44 -4.36
CA GLY A 600 -13.21 10.32 -4.27
C GLY A 600 -13.09 11.05 -2.93
N GLU A 601 -12.11 11.95 -2.85
CA GLU A 601 -11.82 12.81 -1.70
C GLU A 601 -12.13 14.27 -2.05
N TRP A 602 -12.99 14.93 -1.25
CA TRP A 602 -13.32 16.34 -1.44
C TRP A 602 -12.15 17.25 -1.04
N GLN A 603 -11.88 18.33 -1.79
CA GLN A 603 -10.71 19.20 -1.62
C GLN A 603 -9.41 18.41 -1.40
N GLY A 604 -9.29 17.30 -2.12
CA GLY A 604 -8.25 16.29 -1.94
C GLY A 604 -7.52 16.00 -3.25
N ASP A 605 -7.17 14.74 -3.42
CA ASP A 605 -6.40 14.24 -4.55
C ASP A 605 -7.28 13.58 -5.62
N THR A 606 -8.54 14.02 -5.78
CA THR A 606 -9.48 13.56 -6.83
C THR A 606 -10.25 14.72 -7.43
N GLY A 607 -10.30 14.79 -8.76
CA GLY A 607 -10.93 15.89 -9.47
C GLY A 607 -10.24 17.23 -9.21
N ASP A 608 -11.01 18.31 -9.26
CA ASP A 608 -10.54 19.64 -8.87
C ASP A 608 -11.69 20.50 -8.35
N SER A 609 -11.37 21.70 -7.87
CA SER A 609 -12.37 22.62 -7.34
C SER A 609 -13.43 23.02 -8.37
N ARG A 610 -13.14 22.95 -9.68
CA ARG A 610 -14.11 23.26 -10.74
C ARG A 610 -15.16 22.17 -10.84
N PHE A 611 -14.75 20.91 -10.76
CA PHE A 611 -15.65 19.76 -10.67
C PHE A 611 -16.52 19.84 -9.41
N GLU A 612 -15.89 20.09 -8.26
CA GLU A 612 -16.58 20.16 -6.97
C GLU A 612 -17.66 21.25 -6.95
N SER A 613 -17.31 22.46 -7.39
CA SER A 613 -18.25 23.57 -7.52
C SER A 613 -19.38 23.28 -8.51
N GLU A 614 -19.07 22.67 -9.65
CA GLU A 614 -20.09 22.35 -10.67
C GLU A 614 -21.07 21.27 -10.19
N LEU A 615 -20.57 20.26 -9.47
CA LEU A 615 -21.39 19.21 -8.87
C LEU A 615 -22.37 19.80 -7.84
N GLN A 616 -21.88 20.61 -6.91
CA GLN A 616 -22.73 21.23 -5.87
C GLN A 616 -23.69 22.29 -6.41
N ARG A 617 -23.32 22.96 -7.50
CA ARG A 617 -24.19 23.92 -8.16
C ARG A 617 -25.43 23.24 -8.72
N ARG A 618 -25.28 22.05 -9.30
CA ARG A 618 -26.35 21.35 -10.05
C ARG A 618 -27.00 20.19 -9.29
N PHE A 619 -26.35 19.66 -8.26
CA PHE A 619 -26.78 18.46 -7.54
C PHE A 619 -26.74 18.67 -6.02
N GLU A 620 -27.49 17.84 -5.31
CA GLU A 620 -27.53 17.74 -3.85
C GLU A 620 -27.06 16.35 -3.43
N LEU A 621 -26.31 16.30 -2.32
CA LEU A 621 -25.84 15.05 -1.77
C LEU A 621 -27.02 14.28 -1.15
N GLU A 622 -27.27 13.08 -1.64
CA GLU A 622 -28.31 12.17 -1.15
C GLU A 622 -27.74 11.17 -0.13
N LYS A 623 -26.53 10.64 -0.37
CA LYS A 623 -25.91 9.62 0.48
C LYS A 623 -24.39 9.70 0.46
N ASP A 624 -23.76 9.36 1.58
CA ASP A 624 -22.30 9.22 1.74
C ASP A 624 -21.99 7.88 2.43
N ILE A 625 -21.01 7.15 1.90
CA ILE A 625 -20.55 5.85 2.39
C ILE A 625 -19.04 5.89 2.45
N MET A 626 -18.48 5.71 3.65
CA MET A 626 -17.04 5.62 3.83
C MET A 626 -16.51 4.32 3.24
N LEU A 627 -15.36 4.41 2.56
CA LEU A 627 -14.68 3.26 1.99
C LEU A 627 -13.42 2.91 2.78
N PRO A 628 -12.92 1.66 2.65
CA PRO A 628 -11.61 1.28 3.12
C PRO A 628 -10.54 2.15 2.47
N ASN A 629 -9.77 2.84 3.30
CA ASN A 629 -8.79 3.83 2.87
C ASN A 629 -7.36 3.36 3.10
N TRP A 630 -6.54 3.45 2.05
CA TRP A 630 -5.15 3.05 2.05
C TRP A 630 -4.27 4.23 2.44
N GLY A 631 -3.74 4.21 3.66
CA GLY A 631 -2.77 5.21 4.11
C GLY A 631 -3.31 6.64 4.01
N ASN A 632 -2.84 7.39 3.01
CA ASN A 632 -3.11 8.82 2.82
C ASN A 632 -4.37 9.14 1.99
N SER A 633 -5.29 8.19 1.83
CA SER A 633 -6.58 8.45 1.18
C SER A 633 -7.71 8.69 2.19
N ALA A 634 -8.73 9.40 1.74
CA ALA A 634 -10.00 9.58 2.43
C ALA A 634 -11.16 9.51 1.42
N TYR A 635 -11.16 8.47 0.59
CA TYR A 635 -12.19 8.21 -0.41
C TYR A 635 -13.49 7.76 0.26
N GLY A 636 -14.60 8.28 -0.22
CA GLY A 636 -15.96 7.81 0.08
C GLY A 636 -16.77 7.71 -1.21
N LEU A 637 -17.80 6.87 -1.22
CA LEU A 637 -18.83 6.86 -2.25
C LEU A 637 -19.90 7.89 -1.86
N THR A 638 -20.10 8.87 -2.72
CA THR A 638 -21.14 9.90 -2.60
C THR A 638 -22.16 9.76 -3.72
N VAL A 639 -23.44 9.82 -3.37
CA VAL A 639 -24.57 9.78 -4.31
C VAL A 639 -25.18 11.18 -4.38
N TRP A 640 -25.27 11.73 -5.58
CA TRP A 640 -25.72 13.08 -5.84
C TRP A 640 -26.94 13.08 -6.76
N ARG A 641 -27.98 13.81 -6.38
CA ARG A 641 -29.22 13.95 -7.16
C ARG A 641 -29.36 15.35 -7.72
N ARG A 642 -29.78 15.46 -8.97
CA ARG A 642 -29.96 16.74 -9.65
C ARG A 642 -30.98 17.59 -8.89
N LYS A 643 -30.64 18.85 -8.66
CA LYS A 643 -31.55 19.83 -8.03
C LYS A 643 -32.80 20.00 -8.88
N SER A 644 -33.96 19.85 -8.25
CA SER A 644 -35.25 20.23 -8.82
C SER A 644 -35.74 21.50 -8.13
N LYS A 645 -36.69 22.23 -8.74
CA LYS A 645 -37.20 23.49 -8.18
C LYS A 645 -37.98 23.32 -6.87
N ASP A 646 -38.32 22.08 -6.47
CA ASP A 646 -39.31 21.78 -5.43
C ASP A 646 -38.76 20.92 -4.26
N ILE A 647 -37.44 20.75 -4.14
CA ILE A 647 -36.82 19.95 -3.06
C ILE A 647 -36.09 20.91 -2.12
N GLU A 648 -36.40 20.84 -0.82
CA GLU A 648 -35.59 21.54 0.18
C GLU A 648 -34.20 20.90 0.25
N PRO A 649 -33.13 21.70 0.14
CA PRO A 649 -31.77 21.18 0.15
C PRO A 649 -31.48 20.52 1.50
N ILE A 650 -31.08 19.24 1.45
CA ILE A 650 -30.58 18.54 2.63
C ILE A 650 -29.24 19.17 3.03
N ALA A 651 -29.09 19.52 4.31
CA ALA A 651 -27.85 20.10 4.84
C ALA A 651 -26.65 19.19 4.56
N TRP A 652 -25.66 19.72 3.83
CA TRP A 652 -24.48 18.98 3.39
C TRP A 652 -23.49 18.82 4.56
N ARG A 653 -23.32 17.57 5.04
CA ARG A 653 -22.50 17.25 6.23
C ARG A 653 -21.05 16.86 5.94
N ALA A 654 -20.68 16.60 4.68
CA ALA A 654 -19.41 15.95 4.34
C ALA A 654 -18.16 16.79 4.69
N MET A 655 -18.34 18.07 5.01
CA MET A 655 -17.28 19.00 5.42
C MET A 655 -17.69 19.78 6.67
N SER A 656 -18.36 19.14 7.63
CA SER A 656 -18.76 19.75 8.90
C SER A 656 -17.79 19.46 10.04
N CYS A 657 -17.82 20.29 11.08
CA CYS A 657 -17.06 20.05 12.31
C CYS A 657 -17.49 18.72 12.97
N PHE A 658 -16.53 17.84 13.27
CA PHE A 658 -16.80 16.51 13.86
C PHE A 658 -17.30 16.56 15.31
N HIS A 659 -17.20 17.72 15.96
CA HIS A 659 -17.68 17.89 17.33
C HIS A 659 -19.03 18.63 17.42
N CYS A 660 -19.17 19.74 16.69
CA CYS A 660 -20.34 20.64 16.83
C CYS A 660 -21.19 20.74 15.56
N ASP A 661 -20.92 19.94 14.53
CA ASP A 661 -21.63 19.89 13.25
C ASP A 661 -21.64 21.19 12.42
N LYS A 662 -20.93 22.25 12.86
CA LYS A 662 -20.78 23.52 12.13
C LYS A 662 -20.35 23.25 10.67
N THR A 663 -21.17 23.69 9.71
CA THR A 663 -20.92 23.47 8.27
C THR A 663 -19.91 24.47 7.70
N LEU A 664 -19.45 24.25 6.46
CA LEU A 664 -18.60 25.22 5.75
C LEU A 664 -19.28 26.60 5.63
N GLN A 665 -20.60 26.61 5.37
CA GLN A 665 -21.37 27.84 5.21
C GLN A 665 -21.49 28.61 6.53
N ASP A 666 -21.74 27.91 7.64
CA ASP A 666 -21.80 28.52 8.98
C ASP A 666 -20.44 29.10 9.38
N ALA A 667 -19.37 28.35 9.08
CA ALA A 667 -17.99 28.72 9.34
C ALA A 667 -17.57 29.98 8.58
N ALA A 668 -17.91 30.07 7.30
CA ALA A 668 -17.64 31.25 6.48
C ALA A 668 -18.45 32.47 6.93
N ALA A 669 -19.73 32.30 7.29
CA ALA A 669 -20.56 33.37 7.83
C ALA A 669 -19.99 33.95 9.14
N ALA A 670 -19.32 33.12 9.94
CA ALA A 670 -18.64 33.52 11.17
C ALA A 670 -17.19 34.05 10.95
N GLY A 671 -16.64 33.96 9.73
CA GLY A 671 -15.24 34.29 9.46
C GLY A 671 -14.22 33.33 10.09
N GLU A 672 -14.65 32.13 10.45
CA GLU A 672 -13.84 31.11 11.13
C GLU A 672 -13.69 29.87 10.22
N PRO A 673 -12.63 29.76 9.41
CA PRO A 673 -12.53 28.68 8.43
C PRO A 673 -12.41 27.31 9.11
N LEU A 674 -13.12 26.32 8.57
CA LEU A 674 -12.95 24.93 8.99
C LEU A 674 -11.55 24.43 8.60
N ARG A 675 -10.98 23.59 9.46
CA ARG A 675 -9.65 23.01 9.29
C ARG A 675 -9.69 21.50 9.34
N ARG A 676 -9.08 20.87 8.33
CA ARG A 676 -8.99 19.41 8.18
C ARG A 676 -7.64 18.89 8.64
N CYS A 677 -7.64 17.80 9.40
CA CYS A 677 -6.40 17.12 9.79
C CYS A 677 -5.66 16.62 8.55
N VAL A 678 -4.36 16.93 8.43
CA VAL A 678 -3.54 16.50 7.28
C VAL A 678 -3.15 15.03 7.32
N VAL A 679 -3.26 14.40 8.50
CA VAL A 679 -2.87 13.00 8.73
C VAL A 679 -4.02 12.07 8.35
N CYS A 680 -5.19 12.19 8.99
CA CYS A 680 -6.33 11.33 8.63
C CYS A 680 -7.05 11.78 7.36
N LYS A 681 -6.99 13.08 7.00
CA LYS A 681 -7.75 13.69 5.90
C LYS A 681 -9.28 13.54 5.99
N THR A 682 -9.79 13.00 7.09
CA THR A 682 -11.22 12.79 7.36
C THR A 682 -11.76 13.84 8.31
N ASN A 683 -11.12 14.00 9.48
CA ASN A 683 -11.63 14.84 10.56
C ASN A 683 -11.45 16.33 10.25
N VAL A 684 -12.52 17.09 10.50
CA VAL A 684 -12.61 18.53 10.29
C VAL A 684 -13.10 19.18 11.57
N TYR A 685 -12.51 20.32 11.93
CA TYR A 685 -12.91 21.09 13.13
C TYR A 685 -12.97 22.59 12.85
N CYS A 686 -13.84 23.29 13.56
CA CYS A 686 -13.92 24.75 13.53
C CYS A 686 -12.98 25.43 14.53
N SER A 687 -12.48 24.72 15.55
CA SER A 687 -11.59 25.28 16.58
C SER A 687 -10.72 24.21 17.24
N SER A 688 -9.67 24.64 17.93
CA SER A 688 -8.83 23.78 18.76
C SER A 688 -9.61 23.09 19.88
N THR A 689 -10.61 23.75 20.45
CA THR A 689 -11.49 23.18 21.49
C THR A 689 -12.31 22.02 20.94
N CYS A 690 -12.91 22.17 19.75
CA CYS A 690 -13.64 21.08 19.10
C CYS A 690 -12.71 19.90 18.78
N ALA A 691 -11.50 20.17 18.31
CA ALA A 691 -10.50 19.12 18.06
C ALA A 691 -10.07 18.40 19.36
N GLN A 692 -9.96 19.13 20.47
CA GLN A 692 -9.64 18.56 21.79
C GLN A 692 -10.79 17.72 22.35
N GLN A 693 -12.05 18.13 22.12
CA GLN A 693 -13.23 17.40 22.57
C GLN A 693 -13.45 16.10 21.80
N ASP A 694 -13.00 16.03 20.54
CA ASP A 694 -13.03 14.82 19.70
C ASP A 694 -11.68 14.05 19.72
N ALA A 695 -10.79 14.31 20.68
CA ALA A 695 -9.43 13.76 20.66
C ALA A 695 -9.40 12.22 20.59
N VAL A 696 -10.34 11.53 21.25
CA VAL A 696 -10.43 10.05 21.23
C VAL A 696 -10.86 9.54 19.86
N GLY A 697 -11.94 10.09 19.28
CA GLY A 697 -12.40 9.74 17.94
C GLY A 697 -11.37 10.07 16.85
N HIS A 698 -10.66 11.20 17.00
CA HIS A 698 -9.57 11.60 16.12
C HIS A 698 -8.36 10.66 16.19
N ALA A 699 -7.98 10.24 17.40
CA ALA A 699 -6.90 9.27 17.60
C ALA A 699 -7.26 7.90 17.00
N ALA A 700 -8.51 7.45 17.12
CA ALA A 700 -8.99 6.24 16.47
C ALA A 700 -8.88 6.33 14.93
N GLU A 701 -9.26 7.46 14.33
CA GLU A 701 -9.07 7.69 12.88
C GLU A 701 -7.60 7.65 12.45
N HIS A 702 -6.67 8.14 13.29
CA HIS A 702 -5.23 7.97 13.06
C HIS A 702 -4.78 6.51 13.18
N ALA A 703 -5.23 5.80 14.22
CA ALA A 703 -4.90 4.41 14.45
C ALA A 703 -5.40 3.51 13.31
N SER A 704 -6.54 3.81 12.67
CA SER A 704 -7.05 3.05 11.53
C SER A 704 -6.10 3.09 10.34
N ARG A 705 -5.31 4.16 10.29
CA ARG A 705 -4.21 4.38 9.38
C ARG A 705 -2.90 4.14 10.10
N LEU A 706 -2.78 3.27 11.10
CA LEU A 706 -1.57 2.91 11.85
C LEU A 706 -0.66 4.09 12.26
N VAL A 707 -1.23 5.28 12.47
CA VAL A 707 -0.50 6.48 12.91
C VAL A 707 -0.78 6.70 14.38
N PHE A 708 0.28 6.87 15.17
CA PHE A 708 0.21 7.08 16.61
C PHE A 708 1.01 8.32 16.97
N LEU A 709 0.31 9.43 17.18
CA LEU A 709 0.88 10.71 17.61
C LEU A 709 0.78 10.84 19.13
N LYS A 710 1.68 11.62 19.72
CA LYS A 710 1.56 11.98 21.14
C LYS A 710 0.49 13.05 21.31
N ASP A 711 -0.39 12.84 22.27
CA ASP A 711 -1.38 13.86 22.62
C ASP A 711 -0.69 15.14 23.13
N PRO A 712 -1.14 16.32 22.69
CA PRO A 712 -0.70 17.57 23.26
C PRO A 712 -1.02 17.62 24.77
N THR A 713 -0.05 18.05 25.56
CA THR A 713 -0.13 18.00 27.03
C THR A 713 -0.83 19.20 27.67
N SER A 714 -1.23 20.21 26.88
CA SER A 714 -1.90 21.43 27.36
C SER A 714 -2.81 22.02 26.29
N SER A 715 -3.80 22.83 26.70
CA SER A 715 -4.68 23.57 25.77
C SER A 715 -3.89 24.48 24.84
N THR A 716 -2.87 25.18 25.34
CA THR A 716 -1.98 26.02 24.53
C THR A 716 -1.22 25.21 23.47
N ALA A 717 -0.90 23.94 23.76
CA ALA A 717 -0.28 23.06 22.76
C ALA A 717 -1.29 22.66 21.67
N TYR A 718 -2.55 22.40 22.04
CA TYR A 718 -3.64 22.19 21.09
C TYR A 718 -3.86 23.40 20.18
N ASP A 719 -3.89 24.62 20.72
CA ASP A 719 -4.07 25.85 19.93
C ASP A 719 -2.97 26.00 18.87
N ARG A 720 -1.70 25.87 19.28
CA ARG A 720 -0.55 25.93 18.36
C ARG A 720 -0.59 24.84 17.29
N MET A 721 -1.00 23.63 17.66
CA MET A 721 -1.11 22.52 16.73
C MET A 721 -2.23 22.79 15.72
N PHE A 722 -3.38 23.29 16.16
CA PHE A 722 -4.54 23.60 15.32
C PHE A 722 -4.30 24.77 14.35
N GLU A 723 -3.46 25.73 14.73
CA GLU A 723 -3.03 26.85 13.87
C GLU A 723 -1.93 26.47 12.89
N SER A 724 -1.23 25.35 13.12
CA SER A 724 -0.13 24.94 12.27
C SER A 724 -0.61 24.24 11.00
N SER A 725 -0.18 24.76 9.85
CA SER A 725 -0.36 24.13 8.53
C SER A 725 0.31 22.74 8.39
N THR A 726 1.16 22.35 9.36
CA THR A 726 1.76 21.01 9.42
C THR A 726 0.81 19.94 9.94
N PHE A 727 -0.23 20.33 10.70
CA PHE A 727 -1.20 19.40 11.29
C PHE A 727 -2.60 19.59 10.72
N TYR A 728 -2.96 20.83 10.36
CA TYR A 728 -4.29 21.16 9.86
C TYR A 728 -4.23 22.03 8.62
N ARG A 729 -5.10 21.76 7.66
CA ARG A 729 -5.27 22.54 6.43
C ARG A 729 -6.63 23.22 6.42
N GLU A 730 -6.65 24.51 6.14
CA GLU A 730 -7.89 25.27 5.95
C GLU A 730 -8.64 24.79 4.70
N LEU A 731 -9.94 24.59 4.89
CA LEU A 731 -10.88 24.25 3.83
C LEU A 731 -11.36 25.53 3.15
N ARG A 732 -11.61 25.42 1.85
CA ARG A 732 -12.09 26.53 1.02
C ARG A 732 -13.56 26.36 0.73
N GLU A 733 -14.27 27.47 0.63
CA GLU A 733 -15.62 27.42 0.10
C GLU A 733 -15.60 27.16 -1.42
N PRO A 734 -16.56 26.37 -1.92
CA PRO A 734 -16.76 26.22 -3.35
C PRO A 734 -17.19 27.56 -3.95
N ASN A 735 -16.63 27.91 -5.12
CA ASN A 735 -17.10 29.07 -5.85
C ASN A 735 -18.38 28.71 -6.63
N LEU A 736 -19.54 29.07 -6.06
CA LEU A 736 -20.86 28.81 -6.65
C LEU A 736 -21.38 29.98 -7.49
N ASP A 737 -20.53 30.97 -7.82
CA ASP A 737 -20.96 32.13 -8.60
C ASP A 737 -21.37 31.72 -10.03
N ASN A 738 -22.56 32.18 -10.45
CA ASN A 738 -23.15 31.89 -11.76
C ASN A 738 -22.38 32.53 -12.93
N THR A 739 -21.47 33.46 -12.63
CA THR A 739 -20.72 34.24 -13.62
C THR A 739 -19.53 33.47 -14.23
N VAL A 740 -19.08 32.37 -13.61
CA VAL A 740 -17.84 31.69 -13.97
C VAL A 740 -18.10 30.34 -14.64
N MET A 741 -17.59 30.22 -15.87
CA MET A 741 -17.38 29.01 -16.70
C MET A 741 -18.45 28.62 -17.72
N ALA A 742 -18.70 29.51 -18.69
CA ALA A 742 -18.68 29.04 -20.07
C ALA A 742 -17.24 28.63 -20.41
N VAL A 743 -16.87 27.37 -20.16
CA VAL A 743 -15.67 26.79 -20.80
C VAL A 743 -15.94 26.89 -22.29
N LYS A 744 -15.32 27.86 -22.96
CA LYS A 744 -15.47 28.07 -24.41
C LYS A 744 -15.19 26.75 -25.10
N SER A 745 -16.27 26.14 -25.56
CA SER A 745 -16.35 24.88 -26.28
C SER A 745 -15.73 25.06 -27.67
N ASN A 746 -14.40 25.12 -27.78
CA ASN A 746 -13.78 25.05 -29.10
C ASN A 746 -13.53 23.60 -29.52
N TRP A 747 -14.63 22.84 -29.60
CA TRP A 747 -14.65 21.45 -30.06
C TRP A 747 -14.29 21.36 -31.56
N ASN A 748 -14.58 22.41 -32.33
CA ASN A 748 -14.26 22.49 -33.76
C ASN A 748 -12.75 22.52 -34.08
N ALA A 749 -11.88 22.78 -33.10
CA ALA A 749 -10.43 22.81 -33.30
C ALA A 749 -9.77 21.42 -33.14
N LEU A 750 -10.37 20.51 -32.36
CA LEU A 750 -9.80 19.17 -32.07
C LEU A 750 -10.32 18.09 -33.02
N VAL A 751 -11.51 18.24 -33.60
CA VAL A 751 -12.02 17.26 -34.58
C VAL A 751 -11.70 17.59 -36.03
N LYS A 752 -11.30 18.83 -36.32
CA LYS A 752 -10.70 19.15 -37.62
C LYS A 752 -9.27 18.62 -37.78
N SER A 753 -8.54 18.32 -36.70
CA SER A 753 -7.22 17.69 -36.80
C SER A 753 -7.27 16.18 -37.08
N GLU A 754 -8.37 15.50 -36.74
CA GLU A 754 -8.53 14.06 -37.01
C GLU A 754 -9.18 13.78 -38.37
N THR A 755 -10.06 14.67 -38.86
CA THR A 755 -10.67 14.53 -40.20
C THR A 755 -9.77 14.99 -41.35
N ALA A 756 -8.75 15.81 -41.09
CA ALA A 756 -7.75 16.20 -42.10
C ALA A 756 -6.72 15.09 -42.42
N VAL A 757 -6.62 14.05 -41.57
CA VAL A 757 -5.71 12.92 -41.79
C VAL A 757 -6.38 11.76 -42.55
N GLN A 758 -7.71 11.78 -42.70
CA GLN A 758 -8.48 10.74 -43.43
C GLN A 758 -9.13 11.22 -44.74
N SER A 759 -8.84 12.44 -45.20
CA SER A 759 -9.47 13.00 -46.42
C SER A 759 -8.51 13.26 -47.60
N ASN A 760 -7.27 12.74 -47.54
CA ASN A 760 -6.31 12.88 -48.66
C ASN A 760 -5.94 11.54 -49.32
N GLU A 761 -6.88 10.59 -49.36
CA GLU A 761 -6.83 9.42 -50.24
C GLU A 761 -8.18 9.27 -50.94
N LYS A 762 -8.37 9.97 -52.07
CA LYS A 762 -9.04 9.46 -53.29
C LYS A 762 -9.26 10.56 -54.32
N ASN A 763 -9.03 10.15 -55.57
CA ASN A 763 -9.26 10.82 -56.87
C ASN A 763 -8.14 11.80 -57.23
N THR A 764 -7.37 11.61 -58.30
CA THR A 764 -7.67 11.10 -59.65
C THR A 764 -6.37 10.73 -60.37
N THR A 765 -6.39 9.71 -61.24
CA THR A 765 -6.00 9.81 -62.67
C THR A 765 -6.00 8.43 -63.32
N GLU A 766 -6.87 8.25 -64.32
CA GLU A 766 -6.66 7.34 -65.45
C GLU A 766 -6.35 8.19 -66.70
N GLU A 767 -5.62 7.55 -67.63
CA GLU A 767 -5.20 7.98 -68.98
C GLU A 767 -4.00 8.96 -69.05
N SER A 768 -2.98 8.83 -69.91
CA SER A 768 -2.45 7.80 -70.85
C SER A 768 -1.22 8.40 -71.55
N ALA A 769 -0.29 7.56 -72.05
CA ALA A 769 0.70 7.80 -73.14
C ALA A 769 1.89 8.75 -72.86
N ASP A 770 3.12 8.21 -72.83
CA ASP A 770 4.20 8.30 -73.86
C ASP A 770 5.19 9.42 -73.46
N GLU A 771 6.53 9.43 -73.60
CA GLU A 771 7.59 8.62 -74.21
C GLU A 771 8.93 9.17 -73.65
N ASP A 772 9.95 8.31 -73.56
CA ASP A 772 11.40 8.53 -73.82
C ASP A 772 12.38 9.47 -73.05
N SER A 773 13.58 8.87 -72.90
CA SER A 773 14.96 9.40 -72.99
C SER A 773 15.71 9.88 -71.72
N GLU A 774 16.53 8.96 -71.20
CA GLU A 774 18.02 8.92 -71.18
C GLU A 774 18.90 10.18 -70.97
N GLU A 775 20.04 9.91 -70.30
CA GLU A 775 21.34 10.64 -70.25
C GLU A 775 21.39 11.98 -69.49
N GLU A 776 22.49 12.46 -68.90
CA GLU A 776 23.77 11.99 -68.30
C GLU A 776 24.45 13.30 -67.80
N GLU A 777 25.27 13.23 -66.72
CA GLU A 777 26.44 14.13 -66.42
C GLU A 777 26.25 15.68 -66.42
N GLU A 778 26.96 16.56 -65.71
CA GLU A 778 28.01 16.57 -64.72
C GLU A 778 28.06 18.01 -64.13
N ASP A 779 28.52 18.09 -62.88
CA ASP A 779 29.44 19.10 -62.32
C ASP A 779 29.02 20.44 -61.63
N SER A 780 29.56 20.54 -60.40
CA SER A 780 30.19 21.69 -59.73
C SER A 780 29.40 22.72 -58.90
N HIS A 781 29.71 22.69 -57.58
CA HIS A 781 30.01 23.79 -56.61
C HIS A 781 29.00 24.94 -56.38
N ASP A 782 28.75 25.47 -55.17
CA ASP A 782 29.14 25.22 -53.77
C ASP A 782 28.27 26.14 -52.86
N LYS A 783 28.03 25.71 -51.61
CA LYS A 783 27.45 26.41 -50.42
C LYS A 783 25.94 26.74 -50.46
N THR A 784 25.10 26.32 -49.50
CA THR A 784 25.24 26.53 -48.05
C THR A 784 24.12 25.78 -47.29
N GLN A 785 24.43 25.18 -46.13
CA GLN A 785 23.56 24.89 -44.97
C GLN A 785 22.15 24.25 -45.15
N ALA A 786 22.01 22.97 -44.78
CA ALA A 786 21.00 22.45 -43.82
C ALA A 786 20.92 20.91 -43.89
N ALA A 787 21.52 20.20 -42.92
CA ALA A 787 21.32 18.76 -42.76
C ALA A 787 20.31 18.47 -41.65
N LYS A 788 19.19 17.88 -42.08
CA LYS A 788 18.18 17.19 -41.29
C LYS A 788 18.84 16.13 -40.38
N ILE A 789 18.51 16.15 -39.10
CA ILE A 789 18.59 14.96 -38.23
C ILE A 789 17.15 14.52 -37.98
N THR A 790 16.74 13.46 -38.68
CA THR A 790 15.55 12.68 -38.35
C THR A 790 15.87 11.75 -37.19
N THR A 791 15.60 12.19 -35.96
CA THR A 791 15.55 11.31 -34.80
C THR A 791 14.15 10.73 -34.65
N LYS A 792 13.99 9.47 -35.05
CA LYS A 792 13.03 8.54 -34.44
C LYS A 792 13.40 8.39 -32.97
N THR A 793 12.58 8.88 -32.05
CA THR A 793 12.70 8.58 -30.61
C THR A 793 11.62 7.59 -30.19
N ALA A 794 12.07 6.39 -29.84
CA ALA A 794 11.29 5.37 -29.15
C ALA A 794 11.08 5.78 -27.69
N PHE A 795 9.84 5.72 -27.21
CA PHE A 795 9.46 5.93 -25.81
C PHE A 795 9.78 4.68 -24.98
N ALA A 796 10.58 4.86 -23.93
CA ALA A 796 10.89 3.85 -22.93
C ALA A 796 10.34 4.30 -21.57
N PHE A 797 9.62 3.40 -20.90
CA PHE A 797 9.19 3.56 -19.51
C PHE A 797 10.41 3.69 -18.61
N ASN A 798 10.62 4.89 -18.04
CA ASN A 798 11.80 5.22 -17.26
C ASN A 798 11.42 5.36 -15.77
N PHE A 799 11.51 4.26 -15.01
CA PHE A 799 11.53 4.33 -13.54
C PHE A 799 12.93 4.71 -13.07
N GLY A 800 13.16 6.02 -12.95
CA GLY A 800 14.22 6.63 -12.15
C GLY A 800 15.49 7.01 -12.91
N ALA A 801 16.13 8.09 -12.45
CA ALA A 801 17.58 8.09 -12.37
C ALA A 801 18.05 8.79 -11.10
#